data_AF-A0A949L647-F1
#
_entry.id   AF-A0A949L647-F1
#
_cell.length_a   1.000
_cell.length_b   1.000
_cell.length_c   1.000
_cell.angle_alpha   90.00
_cell.angle_beta   90.00
_cell.angle_gamma   90.00
#
_symmetry.space_group_name_H-M   'P 1'
#
loop_
_entity.id
_entity.type
_entity.pdbx_description
1 polymer ?
#
loop_
_entity_poly.entity_id
_entity_poly.type
_entity_poly.pdbx_seq_one_letter_code
_entity_poly.pdbx_strand_id
1 'polypeptide(L)'
;MKRHTAMPSILRTIALLALVAFFALGCAPRQSIKSADLLATPNLVVEAETAWKARNYPAAELYYAALLERPDLDKAMLPTVYDRLADSAFRNGHYHQARVALESWANMDAKAVELSSWELTYLDTMAALNRGERLQNHLKWLLSARALPWATRSDAGLWYGEYSRSRGEFERSLETLAAFYAQAPTNADRVVMETAYRATLKALDDKRVMELSQAIPAENQWLFPYVLVGFEQGVRKATDKESWSTVWRAMRNLAARGQIVDRAPMDRVLATLEARYGLPRVGLALALPLTGPYGKVGVKILRGAGLAQWRLAQEAVDVDLRVINTEVPGWEKRLAELPAQYSVVGGPLRVQAFKQLYEGIAPGQRVLDNRAVFTFLSSLGDMEEGREAWRFFSSHNDEVRSLTSLAVNDLGIRDLAVFYPEEGFGRSMAETFYREAAPLGGRIRGMQSYPPRDLKQWSKRVGALLKVPANFSENKDVPLPMPDFGAVFLPDGWNQAQTLLPNFFFYEGDQLLFLGPSLWSRALDNAQIADEHYYRLAVCPGPWWEGSEGGRALQGALTEEGLGNADFWVALGYDFLRFAGRLGALPAGWDADDVNARIASASRIDFSMAPISWDSQGVASQEQYLFSPVRNGKRLINAASLADSIAKAKARRDKRLGAYEKRQEEGKTR
;
A
#
# COMPACT_ATOMS: atom_id res chain seq x y z
N MET A 1 -50.91 16.83 -49.64
CA MET A 1 -52.09 16.85 -48.74
C MET A 1 -51.72 17.54 -47.44
N LYS A 2 -52.23 18.75 -47.22
CA LYS A 2 -52.11 19.47 -45.94
C LYS A 2 -52.92 18.71 -44.88
N ARG A 3 -52.30 18.32 -43.77
CA ARG A 3 -53.02 17.90 -42.56
C ARG A 3 -52.81 18.96 -41.49
N HIS A 4 -53.86 19.75 -41.29
CA HIS A 4 -54.04 20.56 -40.10
C HIS A 4 -54.30 19.62 -38.92
N THR A 5 -53.43 19.63 -37.92
CA THR A 5 -53.73 19.12 -36.59
C THR A 5 -54.13 20.31 -35.72
N ALA A 6 -55.42 20.38 -35.42
CA ALA A 6 -56.00 21.34 -34.50
C ALA A 6 -55.44 21.07 -33.09
N MET A 7 -54.80 22.08 -32.51
CA MET A 7 -54.36 22.08 -31.13
C MET A 7 -55.60 22.18 -30.22
N PRO A 8 -55.75 21.33 -29.18
CA PRO A 8 -56.96 21.29 -28.37
C PRO A 8 -57.14 22.59 -27.58
N SER A 9 -58.37 23.12 -27.62
CA SER A 9 -58.82 24.38 -27.01
C SER A 9 -58.49 24.51 -25.52
N ILE A 10 -58.26 23.40 -24.83
CA ILE A 10 -57.90 23.32 -23.40
C ILE A 10 -56.51 23.93 -23.12
N LEU A 11 -55.55 23.81 -24.05
CA LEU A 11 -54.21 24.40 -23.88
C LEU A 11 -54.23 25.93 -24.03
N ARG A 12 -55.18 26.49 -24.79
CA ARG A 12 -55.35 27.95 -24.89
C ARG A 12 -56.01 28.53 -23.64
N THR A 13 -56.96 27.84 -23.02
CA THR A 13 -57.58 28.29 -21.77
C THR A 13 -56.63 28.19 -20.58
N ILE A 14 -55.80 27.15 -20.50
CA ILE A 14 -54.78 27.01 -19.45
C ILE A 14 -53.65 28.03 -19.64
N ALA A 15 -53.23 28.31 -20.88
CA ALA A 15 -52.27 29.38 -21.17
C ALA A 15 -52.84 30.77 -20.85
N LEU A 16 -54.13 31.03 -21.09
CA LEU A 16 -54.77 32.29 -20.74
C LEU A 16 -54.95 32.46 -19.21
N LEU A 17 -55.29 31.38 -18.49
CA LEU A 17 -55.39 31.38 -17.02
C LEU A 17 -54.03 31.51 -16.34
N ALA A 18 -52.97 30.93 -16.92
CA ALA A 18 -51.59 31.11 -16.45
C ALA A 18 -51.07 32.53 -16.74
N LEU A 19 -51.46 33.16 -17.85
CA LEU A 19 -51.11 34.55 -18.16
C LEU A 19 -51.86 35.54 -17.24
N VAL A 20 -53.13 35.29 -16.93
CA VAL A 20 -53.93 36.12 -15.99
C VAL A 20 -53.48 35.93 -14.54
N ALA A 21 -53.04 34.72 -14.15
CA ALA A 21 -52.44 34.48 -12.84
C ALA A 21 -51.07 35.17 -12.67
N PHE A 22 -50.29 35.30 -13.76
CA PHE A 22 -49.01 36.05 -13.74
C PHE A 22 -49.21 37.58 -13.65
N PHE A 23 -50.34 38.12 -14.13
CA PHE A 23 -50.67 39.54 -13.96
C PHE A 23 -51.36 39.87 -12.62
N ALA A 24 -51.99 38.89 -11.95
CA ALA A 24 -52.70 39.11 -10.68
C ALA A 24 -51.83 38.95 -9.40
N LEU A 25 -50.60 38.42 -9.51
CA LEU A 25 -49.63 38.35 -8.41
C LEU A 25 -48.62 39.52 -8.39
N GLY A 26 -48.75 40.46 -9.34
CA GLY A 26 -47.80 41.56 -9.56
C GLY A 26 -48.19 42.92 -8.98
N CYS A 27 -49.04 42.98 -7.95
CA CYS A 27 -49.37 44.23 -7.25
C CYS A 27 -49.46 44.01 -5.73
N ALA A 28 -48.34 43.62 -5.13
CA ALA A 28 -48.11 44.03 -3.74
C ALA A 28 -48.03 45.57 -3.74
N PRO A 29 -48.79 46.29 -2.88
CA PRO A 29 -48.70 47.74 -2.83
C PRO A 29 -47.24 48.11 -2.53
N ARG A 30 -46.60 48.82 -3.46
CA ARG A 30 -45.29 49.42 -3.25
C ARG A 30 -45.48 50.38 -2.08
N GLN A 31 -45.12 49.97 -0.86
CA GLN A 31 -45.17 50.83 0.32
C GLN A 31 -44.44 52.12 -0.06
N SER A 32 -45.17 53.23 -0.11
CA SER A 32 -44.59 54.52 -0.46
C SER A 32 -43.52 54.81 0.58
N ILE A 33 -42.26 54.86 0.14
CA ILE A 33 -41.14 55.30 0.98
C ILE A 33 -41.49 56.73 1.40
N LYS A 34 -41.66 56.96 2.70
CA LYS A 34 -41.93 58.30 3.23
C LYS A 34 -40.69 59.16 2.93
N SER A 35 -40.89 60.43 2.61
CA SER A 35 -39.75 61.32 2.42
C SER A 35 -38.97 61.44 3.74
N ALA A 36 -37.70 61.04 3.73
CA ALA A 36 -36.83 61.06 4.90
C ALA A 36 -36.63 62.49 5.46
N ASP A 37 -36.73 63.50 4.59
CA ASP A 37 -36.59 64.91 4.93
C ASP A 37 -37.71 65.43 5.81
N LEU A 38 -38.92 64.88 5.63
CA LEU A 38 -40.15 65.29 6.34
C LEU A 38 -40.30 64.64 7.72
N LEU A 39 -39.43 63.69 8.08
CA LEU A 39 -39.46 63.00 9.36
C LEU A 39 -38.51 63.66 10.35
N ALA A 40 -39.00 63.98 11.56
CA ALA A 40 -38.14 64.33 12.68
C ALA A 40 -37.24 63.15 13.06
N THR A 41 -36.04 63.42 13.57
CA THR A 41 -35.01 62.41 13.87
C THR A 41 -35.51 61.20 14.66
N PRO A 42 -36.31 61.34 15.75
CA PRO A 42 -36.85 60.18 16.47
C PRO A 42 -37.77 59.29 15.61
N ASN A 43 -38.58 59.89 14.74
CA ASN A 43 -39.47 59.15 13.86
C ASN A 43 -38.68 58.47 12.73
N LEU A 44 -37.63 59.13 12.23
CA LEU A 44 -36.76 58.58 11.20
C LEU A 44 -36.00 57.34 11.72
N VAL A 45 -35.54 57.34 12.98
CA VAL A 45 -34.93 56.15 13.62
C VAL A 45 -35.90 54.97 13.65
N VAL A 46 -37.16 55.20 14.04
CA VAL A 46 -38.19 54.14 14.11
C VAL A 46 -38.51 53.59 12.72
N GLU A 47 -38.66 54.46 11.72
CA GLU A 47 -38.93 54.06 10.34
C GLU A 47 -37.74 53.31 9.71
N ALA A 48 -36.50 53.73 10.00
CA ALA A 48 -35.28 53.04 9.55
C ALA A 48 -35.22 51.60 10.09
N GLU A 49 -35.43 51.43 11.41
CA GLU A 49 -35.41 50.12 12.05
C GLU A 49 -36.57 49.23 11.57
N THR A 50 -37.74 49.81 11.34
CA THR A 50 -38.90 49.10 10.80
C THR A 50 -38.64 48.61 9.39
N ALA A 51 -38.05 49.44 8.53
CA ALA A 51 -37.68 49.07 7.17
C ALA A 51 -36.62 47.95 7.15
N TRP A 52 -35.61 48.03 8.02
CA TRP A 52 -34.57 47.00 8.10
C TRP A 52 -35.12 45.67 8.60
N LYS A 53 -35.94 45.66 9.66
CA LYS A 53 -36.61 44.44 10.16
C LYS A 53 -37.54 43.82 9.11
N ALA A 54 -38.20 44.66 8.31
CA ALA A 54 -39.04 44.22 7.20
C ALA A 54 -38.25 43.73 5.97
N ARG A 55 -36.89 43.77 6.02
CA ARG A 55 -36.00 43.47 4.90
C ARG A 55 -36.25 44.36 3.67
N ASN A 56 -36.81 45.55 3.88
CA ASN A 56 -36.95 46.57 2.86
C ASN A 56 -35.64 47.37 2.78
N TYR A 57 -34.60 46.74 2.23
CA TYR A 57 -33.25 47.31 2.18
C TYR A 57 -33.16 48.65 1.44
N PRO A 58 -33.91 48.90 0.33
CA PRO A 58 -33.90 50.22 -0.30
C PRO A 58 -34.39 51.33 0.63
N ALA A 59 -35.48 51.09 1.39
CA ALA A 59 -35.99 52.07 2.34
C ALA A 59 -35.08 52.20 3.57
N ALA A 60 -34.56 51.09 4.08
CA ALA A 60 -33.62 51.09 5.21
C ALA A 60 -32.35 51.87 4.88
N GLU A 61 -31.75 51.62 3.72
CA GLU A 61 -30.57 52.35 3.25
C GLU A 61 -30.83 53.85 3.14
N LEU A 62 -31.95 54.25 2.53
CA LEU A 62 -32.33 55.66 2.44
C LEU A 62 -32.44 56.29 3.83
N TYR A 63 -33.16 55.65 4.75
CA TYR A 63 -33.40 56.23 6.08
C TYR A 63 -32.13 56.26 6.94
N TYR A 64 -31.29 55.22 6.92
CA TYR A 64 -30.01 55.25 7.66
C TYR A 64 -28.99 56.21 7.05
N ALA A 65 -28.97 56.37 5.72
CA ALA A 65 -28.15 57.40 5.08
C ALA A 65 -28.60 58.80 5.50
N ALA A 66 -29.91 59.07 5.49
CA ALA A 66 -30.47 60.34 5.95
C ALA A 66 -30.20 60.61 7.44
N LEU A 67 -30.18 59.57 8.30
CA LEU A 67 -29.82 59.73 9.71
C LEU A 67 -28.39 60.24 9.90
N LEU A 68 -27.43 59.83 9.06
CA LEU A 68 -26.04 60.31 9.15
C LEU A 68 -25.90 61.80 8.83
N GLU A 69 -26.88 62.40 8.15
CA GLU A 69 -26.91 63.83 7.83
C GLU A 69 -27.58 64.67 8.94
N ARG A 70 -28.22 64.04 9.94
CA ARG A 70 -28.93 64.74 11.01
C ARG A 70 -27.95 65.25 12.08
N PRO A 71 -27.87 66.58 12.33
CA PRO A 71 -26.94 67.13 13.31
C PRO A 71 -27.34 66.85 14.77
N ASP A 72 -28.63 66.54 14.99
CA ASP A 72 -29.23 66.19 16.29
C ASP A 72 -29.23 64.68 16.56
N LEU A 73 -28.61 63.86 15.70
CA LEU A 73 -28.47 62.43 15.93
C LEU A 73 -27.59 62.16 17.16
N ASP A 74 -28.10 61.34 18.08
CA ASP A 74 -27.28 60.84 19.19
C ASP A 74 -26.10 60.02 18.65
N LYS A 75 -24.89 60.46 18.99
CA LYS A 75 -23.64 59.81 18.57
C LYS A 75 -23.54 58.37 19.06
N ALA A 76 -24.22 58.02 20.15
CA ALA A 76 -24.28 56.64 20.63
C ALA A 76 -24.96 55.67 19.64
N MET A 77 -25.81 56.18 18.73
CA MET A 77 -26.49 55.36 17.72
C MET A 77 -25.64 55.10 16.48
N LEU A 78 -24.55 55.85 16.28
CA LEU A 78 -23.75 55.78 15.05
C LEU A 78 -23.25 54.37 14.70
N PRO A 79 -22.76 53.54 15.64
CA PRO A 79 -22.36 52.16 15.33
C PRO A 79 -23.50 51.34 14.70
N THR A 80 -24.70 51.41 15.27
CA THR A 80 -25.87 50.70 14.74
C THR A 80 -26.31 51.29 13.39
N VAL A 81 -26.27 52.61 13.22
CA VAL A 81 -26.60 53.25 11.95
C VAL A 81 -25.65 52.80 10.85
N TYR A 82 -24.33 52.76 11.10
CA TYR A 82 -23.36 52.29 10.11
C TYR A 82 -23.47 50.79 9.83
N ASP A 83 -23.68 49.94 10.85
CA ASP A 83 -23.92 48.49 10.67
C ASP A 83 -25.11 48.24 9.72
N ARG A 84 -26.24 48.87 10.03
CA ARG A 84 -27.49 48.69 9.29
C ARG A 84 -27.43 49.31 7.89
N LEU A 85 -26.75 50.46 7.76
CA LEU A 85 -26.50 51.07 6.46
C LEU A 85 -25.61 50.19 5.60
N ALA A 86 -24.54 49.63 6.15
CA ALA A 86 -23.63 48.74 5.43
C ALA A 86 -24.33 47.50 4.89
N ASP A 87 -25.07 46.77 5.74
CA ASP A 87 -25.84 45.59 5.35
C ASP A 87 -26.92 45.94 4.30
N SER A 88 -27.66 47.03 4.51
CA SER A 88 -28.71 47.45 3.58
C SER A 88 -28.16 47.86 2.21
N ALA A 89 -27.09 48.67 2.20
CA ALA A 89 -26.43 49.12 0.98
C ALA A 89 -25.81 47.93 0.21
N PHE A 90 -25.19 46.99 0.92
CA PHE A 90 -24.65 45.78 0.31
C PHE A 90 -25.77 44.97 -0.38
N ARG A 91 -26.88 44.74 0.31
CA ARG A 91 -28.02 43.98 -0.22
C ARG A 91 -28.75 44.69 -1.35
N ASN A 92 -28.67 46.02 -1.42
CA ASN A 92 -29.19 46.82 -2.51
C ASN A 92 -28.21 46.95 -3.70
N GLY A 93 -27.02 46.33 -3.62
CA GLY A 93 -26.00 46.39 -4.68
C GLY A 93 -25.15 47.66 -4.67
N HIS A 94 -25.31 48.54 -3.68
CA HIS A 94 -24.54 49.78 -3.53
C HIS A 94 -23.24 49.53 -2.75
N TYR A 95 -22.36 48.70 -3.31
CA TYR A 95 -21.15 48.20 -2.63
C TYR A 95 -20.16 49.30 -2.21
N HIS A 96 -20.10 50.42 -2.94
CA HIS A 96 -19.25 51.54 -2.54
C HIS A 96 -19.73 52.20 -1.25
N GLN A 97 -21.05 52.35 -1.07
CA GLN A 97 -21.65 52.89 0.14
C GLN A 97 -21.51 51.92 1.31
N ALA A 98 -21.72 50.62 1.06
CA ALA A 98 -21.47 49.58 2.05
C ALA A 98 -20.02 49.63 2.58
N ARG A 99 -19.03 49.74 1.68
CA ARG A 99 -17.62 49.87 2.07
C ARG A 99 -17.37 51.11 2.93
N VAL A 100 -17.89 52.27 2.52
CA VAL A 100 -17.69 53.53 3.25
C VAL A 100 -18.32 53.44 4.64
N ALA A 101 -19.52 52.86 4.76
CA ALA A 101 -20.18 52.66 6.04
C ALA A 101 -19.37 51.72 6.96
N LEU A 102 -18.86 50.60 6.44
CA LEU A 102 -18.03 49.65 7.20
C LEU A 102 -16.71 50.26 7.67
N GLU A 103 -16.02 50.99 6.79
CA GLU A 103 -14.77 51.69 7.14
C GLU A 103 -15.02 52.79 8.17
N SER A 104 -16.13 53.52 8.05
CA SER A 104 -16.51 54.56 9.01
C SER A 104 -16.81 53.94 10.38
N TRP A 105 -17.54 52.83 10.42
CA TRP A 105 -17.79 52.11 11.66
C TRP A 105 -16.49 51.63 12.32
N ALA A 106 -15.61 50.97 11.58
CA ALA A 106 -14.34 50.45 12.10
C ALA A 106 -13.37 51.55 12.58
N ASN A 107 -13.39 52.73 11.94
CA ASN A 107 -12.60 53.89 12.38
C ASN A 107 -13.11 54.50 13.68
N MET A 108 -14.41 54.35 13.97
CA MET A 108 -15.03 54.92 15.17
C MET A 108 -15.00 53.96 16.36
N ASP A 109 -15.24 52.67 16.11
CA ASP A 109 -15.22 51.62 17.10
C ASP A 109 -14.30 50.51 16.62
N ALA A 110 -13.10 50.44 17.21
CA ALA A 110 -12.12 49.41 16.89
C ALA A 110 -12.62 47.99 17.20
N LYS A 111 -13.67 47.82 18.03
CA LYS A 111 -14.27 46.51 18.29
C LYS A 111 -15.21 46.05 17.16
N ALA A 112 -15.56 46.92 16.21
CA ALA A 112 -16.42 46.53 15.08
C ALA A 112 -15.83 45.35 14.30
N VAL A 113 -14.51 45.33 14.12
CA VAL A 113 -13.80 44.25 13.39
C VAL A 113 -13.76 42.92 14.16
N GLU A 114 -14.15 42.92 15.44
CA GLU A 114 -14.29 41.68 16.23
C GLU A 114 -15.60 40.95 15.90
N LEU A 115 -16.57 41.62 15.27
CA LEU A 115 -17.88 41.08 14.96
C LEU A 115 -17.89 40.30 13.64
N SER A 116 -18.37 39.05 13.67
CA SER A 116 -18.55 38.23 12.47
C SER A 116 -19.47 38.89 11.43
N SER A 117 -20.51 39.62 11.87
CA SER A 117 -21.39 40.36 10.95
C SER A 117 -20.68 41.46 10.17
N TRP A 118 -19.78 42.21 10.82
CA TRP A 118 -18.97 43.23 10.15
C TRP A 118 -18.01 42.56 9.17
N GLU A 119 -17.30 41.53 9.64
CA GLU A 119 -16.25 40.84 8.89
C GLU A 119 -16.81 40.21 7.61
N LEU A 120 -17.89 39.44 7.69
CA LEU A 120 -18.50 38.81 6.52
C LEU A 120 -19.06 39.85 5.52
N THR A 121 -19.74 40.89 6.01
CA THR A 121 -20.27 41.95 5.14
C THR A 121 -19.14 42.72 4.44
N TYR A 122 -18.01 42.93 5.13
CA TYR A 122 -16.82 43.52 4.54
C TYR A 122 -16.21 42.63 3.46
N LEU A 123 -16.03 41.34 3.73
CA LEU A 123 -15.49 40.37 2.76
C LEU A 123 -16.37 40.30 1.51
N ASP A 124 -17.69 40.17 1.68
CA ASP A 124 -18.66 40.15 0.59
C ASP A 124 -18.62 41.45 -0.23
N THR A 125 -18.55 42.60 0.44
CA THR A 125 -18.44 43.91 -0.23
C THR A 125 -17.14 44.02 -1.03
N MET A 126 -16.01 43.57 -0.48
CA MET A 126 -14.72 43.61 -1.16
C MET A 126 -14.67 42.66 -2.36
N ALA A 127 -15.29 41.49 -2.25
CA ALA A 127 -15.44 40.55 -3.36
C ALA A 127 -16.29 41.14 -4.49
N ALA A 128 -17.46 41.72 -4.16
CA ALA A 128 -18.34 42.36 -5.13
C ALA A 128 -17.68 43.55 -5.85
N LEU A 129 -16.80 44.28 -5.16
CA LEU A 129 -15.99 45.36 -5.74
C LEU A 129 -14.73 44.85 -6.48
N ASN A 130 -14.52 43.54 -6.63
CA ASN A 130 -13.34 42.94 -7.25
C ASN A 130 -12.00 43.41 -6.64
N ARG A 131 -11.95 43.63 -5.32
CA ARG A 131 -10.74 44.10 -4.62
C ARG A 131 -9.84 42.93 -4.17
N GLY A 132 -9.42 42.11 -5.13
CA GLY A 132 -8.66 40.88 -4.87
C GLY A 132 -7.39 41.08 -4.04
N GLU A 133 -6.56 42.08 -4.36
CA GLU A 133 -5.34 42.39 -3.60
C GLU A 133 -5.65 42.75 -2.14
N ARG A 134 -6.71 43.51 -1.92
CA ARG A 134 -7.14 43.90 -0.57
C ARG A 134 -7.60 42.69 0.23
N LEU A 135 -8.36 41.78 -0.38
CA LEU A 135 -8.75 40.50 0.24
C LEU A 135 -7.52 39.64 0.58
N GLN A 136 -6.50 39.60 -0.28
CA GLN A 136 -5.26 38.87 0.01
C GLN A 136 -4.50 39.45 1.21
N ASN A 137 -4.38 40.78 1.28
CA ASN A 137 -3.74 41.46 2.41
C ASN A 137 -4.55 41.27 3.70
N HIS A 138 -5.87 41.29 3.60
CA HIS A 138 -6.77 41.05 4.73
C HIS A 138 -6.67 39.62 5.26
N LEU A 139 -6.64 38.61 4.38
CA LEU A 139 -6.40 37.21 4.76
C LEU A 139 -5.08 37.05 5.53
N LYS A 140 -3.99 37.66 5.04
CA LYS A 140 -2.69 37.64 5.74
C LYS A 140 -2.80 38.26 7.14
N TRP A 141 -3.50 39.38 7.26
CA TRP A 141 -3.73 40.02 8.54
C TRP A 141 -4.53 39.11 9.48
N LEU A 142 -5.65 38.53 9.06
CA LEU A 142 -6.48 37.62 9.87
C LEU A 142 -5.72 36.38 10.38
N LEU A 143 -4.82 35.83 9.56
CA LEU A 143 -3.97 34.70 9.96
C LEU A 143 -2.94 35.09 11.03
N SER A 144 -2.59 36.38 11.13
CA SER A 144 -1.67 36.92 12.15
C SER A 144 -2.39 37.51 13.37
N ALA A 145 -3.64 37.95 13.23
CA ALA A 145 -4.41 38.69 14.22
C ALA A 145 -5.01 37.77 15.30
N ARG A 146 -4.17 37.22 16.18
CA ARG A 146 -4.58 36.31 17.27
C ARG A 146 -5.49 36.95 18.34
N ALA A 147 -5.57 38.28 18.38
CA ALA A 147 -6.41 39.02 19.31
C ALA A 147 -7.90 39.02 18.92
N LEU A 148 -8.22 38.76 17.64
CA LEU A 148 -9.62 38.70 17.20
C LEU A 148 -10.32 37.45 17.75
N PRO A 149 -11.63 37.53 18.06
CA PRO A 149 -12.40 36.37 18.47
C PRO A 149 -12.30 35.24 17.46
N TRP A 150 -12.10 34.01 17.96
CA TRP A 150 -11.96 32.83 17.10
C TRP A 150 -13.17 32.62 16.19
N ALA A 151 -14.40 32.84 16.68
CA ALA A 151 -15.61 32.68 15.88
C ALA A 151 -15.56 33.51 14.59
N THR A 152 -15.21 34.79 14.70
CA THR A 152 -15.06 35.71 13.56
C THR A 152 -13.96 35.25 12.59
N ARG A 153 -12.83 34.78 13.13
CA ARG A 153 -11.72 34.26 12.30
C ARG A 153 -12.11 32.97 11.59
N SER A 154 -12.86 32.08 12.26
CA SER A 154 -13.35 30.82 11.70
C SER A 154 -14.35 31.06 10.56
N ASP A 155 -15.29 31.98 10.76
CA ASP A 155 -16.27 32.38 9.74
C ASP A 155 -15.58 32.98 8.51
N ALA A 156 -14.60 33.87 8.72
CA ALA A 156 -13.78 34.42 7.65
C ALA A 156 -12.98 33.30 6.92
N GLY A 157 -12.42 32.34 7.66
CA GLY A 157 -11.70 31.21 7.07
C GLY A 157 -12.57 30.34 6.15
N LEU A 158 -13.81 30.06 6.56
CA LEU A 158 -14.80 29.38 5.72
C LEU A 158 -15.16 30.20 4.49
N TRP A 159 -15.35 31.52 4.66
CA TRP A 159 -15.62 32.44 3.57
C TRP A 159 -14.47 32.47 2.55
N TYR A 160 -13.21 32.54 2.98
CA TYR A 160 -12.06 32.53 2.08
C TYR A 160 -11.89 31.19 1.35
N GLY A 161 -12.22 30.08 2.01
CA GLY A 161 -12.32 28.78 1.37
C GLY A 161 -13.33 28.81 0.22
N GLU A 162 -14.55 29.27 0.51
CA GLU A 162 -15.61 29.43 -0.48
C GLU A 162 -15.21 30.35 -1.64
N TYR A 163 -14.68 31.53 -1.32
CA TYR A 163 -14.25 32.52 -2.28
C TYR A 163 -13.21 31.94 -3.25
N SER A 164 -12.20 31.24 -2.74
CA SER A 164 -11.18 30.57 -3.58
C SER A 164 -11.79 29.46 -4.44
N ARG A 165 -12.63 28.61 -3.84
CA ARG A 165 -13.31 27.50 -4.52
C ARG A 165 -14.22 27.98 -5.67
N SER A 166 -14.97 29.07 -5.46
CA SER A 166 -15.87 29.65 -6.47
C SER A 166 -15.13 30.13 -7.72
N ARG A 167 -13.83 30.40 -7.60
CA ARG A 167 -12.93 30.82 -8.69
C ARG A 167 -12.14 29.68 -9.31
N GLY A 168 -12.37 28.43 -8.88
CA GLY A 168 -11.62 27.26 -9.31
C GLY A 168 -10.25 27.10 -8.64
N GLU A 169 -9.93 27.91 -7.62
CA GLU A 169 -8.69 27.82 -6.84
C GLU A 169 -8.85 26.76 -5.73
N PHE A 170 -9.02 25.49 -6.11
CA PHE A 170 -9.36 24.39 -5.19
C PHE A 170 -8.27 24.09 -4.16
N GLU A 171 -7.00 24.07 -4.57
CA GLU A 171 -5.86 23.87 -3.67
C GLU A 171 -5.81 24.97 -2.61
N ARG A 172 -5.85 26.23 -3.04
CA ARG A 172 -5.88 27.41 -2.16
C ARG A 172 -7.07 27.40 -1.19
N SER A 173 -8.24 26.94 -1.64
CA SER A 173 -9.40 26.76 -0.76
C SER A 173 -9.08 25.82 0.39
N LEU A 174 -8.44 24.67 0.12
CA LEU A 174 -8.13 23.67 1.13
C LEU A 174 -6.99 24.13 2.06
N GLU A 175 -5.96 24.76 1.50
CA GLU A 175 -4.84 25.33 2.27
C GLU A 175 -5.30 26.41 3.24
N THR A 176 -6.19 27.30 2.79
CA THR A 176 -6.71 28.40 3.62
C THR A 176 -7.47 27.83 4.81
N LEU A 177 -8.36 26.85 4.58
CA LEU A 177 -9.10 26.18 5.65
C LEU A 177 -8.16 25.46 6.63
N ALA A 178 -7.14 24.77 6.13
CA ALA A 178 -6.13 24.11 6.97
C ALA A 178 -5.38 25.11 7.86
N ALA A 179 -5.00 26.27 7.29
CA ALA A 179 -4.28 27.32 8.00
C ALA A 179 -5.10 27.95 9.15
N PHE A 180 -6.41 28.13 8.96
CA PHE A 180 -7.29 28.58 10.05
C PHE A 180 -7.49 27.47 11.10
N TYR A 181 -7.79 26.25 10.67
CA TYR A 181 -8.01 25.12 11.58
C TYR A 181 -6.82 24.83 12.50
N ALA A 182 -5.59 24.97 11.98
CA ALA A 182 -4.36 24.84 12.76
C ALA A 182 -4.26 25.84 13.93
N GLN A 183 -4.96 26.97 13.83
CA GLN A 183 -4.97 28.04 14.84
C GLN A 183 -6.18 28.00 15.78
N ALA A 184 -7.07 27.02 15.64
CA ALA A 184 -8.22 26.84 16.52
C ALA A 184 -7.77 26.72 18.00
N PRO A 185 -8.28 27.55 18.92
CA PRO A 185 -7.81 27.58 20.31
C PRO A 185 -8.11 26.31 21.09
N THR A 186 -9.26 25.68 20.83
CA THR A 186 -9.70 24.49 21.55
C THR A 186 -10.17 23.38 20.60
N ASN A 187 -10.31 22.17 21.14
CA ASN A 187 -10.93 21.08 20.40
C ASN A 187 -12.42 21.35 20.08
N ALA A 188 -13.14 22.08 20.95
CA ALA A 188 -14.53 22.46 20.67
C ALA A 188 -14.63 23.37 19.43
N ASP A 189 -13.70 24.32 19.31
CA ASP A 189 -13.58 25.22 18.17
C ASP A 189 -13.28 24.47 16.86
N ARG A 190 -12.40 23.46 16.92
CA ARG A 190 -12.11 22.56 15.80
C ARG A 190 -13.36 21.80 15.34
N VAL A 191 -14.14 21.27 16.29
CA VAL A 191 -15.40 20.56 15.98
C VAL A 191 -16.42 21.47 15.30
N VAL A 192 -16.52 22.74 15.72
CA VAL A 192 -17.41 23.72 15.05
C VAL A 192 -17.00 23.91 13.59
N MET A 193 -15.71 24.09 13.31
CA MET A 193 -15.20 24.28 11.95
C MET A 193 -15.35 23.01 11.10
N GLU A 194 -15.07 21.83 11.65
CA GLU A 194 -15.31 20.53 11.01
C GLU A 194 -16.78 20.35 10.63
N THR A 195 -17.69 20.70 11.54
CA THR A 195 -19.13 20.60 11.32
C THR A 195 -19.60 21.53 10.20
N ALA A 196 -19.15 22.79 10.23
CA ALA A 196 -19.49 23.78 9.22
C ALA A 196 -18.96 23.39 7.82
N TYR A 197 -17.70 22.93 7.73
CA TYR A 197 -17.14 22.51 6.45
C TYR A 197 -17.79 21.22 5.92
N ARG A 198 -18.14 20.27 6.79
CA ARG A 198 -18.90 19.08 6.40
C ARG A 198 -20.29 19.43 5.84
N ALA A 199 -20.97 20.40 6.44
CA ALA A 199 -22.24 20.92 5.90
C ALA A 199 -22.04 21.57 4.52
N THR A 200 -20.94 22.31 4.34
CA THR A 200 -20.55 22.89 3.04
C THR A 200 -20.37 21.79 2.00
N LEU A 201 -19.57 20.76 2.30
CA LEU A 201 -19.32 19.64 1.39
C LEU A 201 -20.59 18.92 0.96
N LYS A 202 -21.56 18.73 1.86
CA LYS A 202 -22.86 18.13 1.54
C LYS A 202 -23.72 18.99 0.61
N ALA A 203 -23.56 20.31 0.64
CA ALA A 203 -24.30 21.23 -0.22
C ALA A 203 -23.71 21.35 -1.64
N LEU A 204 -22.47 20.89 -1.86
CA LEU A 204 -21.82 20.93 -3.17
C LEU A 204 -22.40 19.90 -4.14
N ASP A 205 -22.30 20.16 -5.44
CA ASP A 205 -22.53 19.16 -6.48
C ASP A 205 -21.37 18.15 -6.58
N ASP A 206 -21.61 17.02 -7.25
CA ASP A 206 -20.63 15.92 -7.34
C ASP A 206 -19.34 16.34 -8.06
N LYS A 207 -19.47 17.24 -9.05
CA LYS A 207 -18.33 17.75 -9.81
C LYS A 207 -17.39 18.52 -8.89
N ARG A 208 -17.93 19.31 -7.96
CA ARG A 208 -17.15 20.21 -7.09
C ARG A 208 -16.42 19.43 -6.01
N VAL A 209 -17.04 18.40 -5.45
CA VAL A 209 -16.36 17.49 -4.51
C VAL A 209 -15.24 16.71 -5.24
N MET A 210 -15.47 16.29 -6.48
CA MET A 210 -14.44 15.62 -7.29
C MET A 210 -13.25 16.54 -7.57
N GLU A 211 -13.49 17.79 -7.97
CA GLU A 211 -12.42 18.78 -8.21
C GLU A 211 -11.61 19.07 -6.93
N LEU A 212 -12.28 19.20 -5.78
CA LEU A 212 -11.60 19.31 -4.47
C LEU A 212 -10.79 18.05 -4.14
N SER A 213 -11.33 16.86 -4.40
CA SER A 213 -10.63 15.60 -4.14
C SER A 213 -9.37 15.43 -4.99
N GLN A 214 -9.35 15.97 -6.20
CA GLN A 214 -8.17 15.94 -7.08
C GLN A 214 -7.08 16.90 -6.65
N ALA A 215 -7.43 17.95 -5.90
CA ALA A 215 -6.50 18.94 -5.36
C ALA A 215 -5.85 18.52 -4.02
N ILE A 216 -6.05 17.28 -3.55
CA ILE A 216 -5.50 16.81 -2.27
C ILE A 216 -4.05 16.31 -2.43
N PRO A 217 -3.07 16.88 -1.71
CA PRO A 217 -1.72 16.32 -1.63
C PRO A 217 -1.71 14.99 -0.87
N ALA A 218 -0.94 14.00 -1.35
CA ALA A 218 -0.92 12.63 -0.79
C ALA A 218 -0.47 12.60 0.68
N GLU A 219 0.43 13.49 1.06
CA GLU A 219 0.94 13.69 2.41
C GLU A 219 -0.10 14.27 3.38
N ASN A 220 -1.07 15.03 2.86
CA ASN A 220 -2.04 15.79 3.65
C ASN A 220 -3.40 15.08 3.77
N GLN A 221 -3.59 13.94 3.11
CA GLN A 221 -4.88 13.22 3.04
C GLN A 221 -5.54 12.90 4.40
N TRP A 222 -4.75 12.86 5.49
CA TRP A 222 -5.23 12.57 6.84
C TRP A 222 -5.62 13.81 7.63
N LEU A 223 -5.28 15.03 7.17
CA LEU A 223 -5.47 16.28 7.89
C LEU A 223 -6.79 16.96 7.50
N PHE A 224 -7.29 17.85 8.36
CA PHE A 224 -8.34 18.80 7.97
C PHE A 224 -7.78 19.82 6.96
N PRO A 225 -8.54 20.21 5.92
CA PRO A 225 -9.89 19.75 5.53
C PRO A 225 -9.89 18.51 4.63
N TYR A 226 -8.73 18.08 4.14
CA TYR A 226 -8.53 17.05 3.13
C TYR A 226 -9.24 15.73 3.44
N VAL A 227 -9.16 15.27 4.70
CA VAL A 227 -9.81 14.02 5.14
C VAL A 227 -11.33 14.06 4.96
N LEU A 228 -11.96 15.22 5.19
CA LEU A 228 -13.40 15.39 5.03
C LEU A 228 -13.80 15.37 3.55
N VAL A 229 -12.99 15.97 2.68
CA VAL A 229 -13.18 15.93 1.22
C VAL A 229 -13.07 14.51 0.69
N GLY A 230 -11.98 13.80 1.04
CA GLY A 230 -11.77 12.42 0.59
C GLY A 230 -12.87 11.48 1.07
N PHE A 231 -13.38 11.69 2.29
CA PHE A 231 -14.48 10.90 2.83
C PHE A 231 -15.79 11.18 2.11
N GLU A 232 -16.14 12.45 1.89
CA GLU A 232 -17.35 12.83 1.14
C GLU A 232 -17.31 12.32 -0.30
N GLN A 233 -16.14 12.38 -0.97
CA GLN A 233 -15.94 11.79 -2.29
C GLN A 233 -16.23 10.28 -2.27
N GLY A 234 -15.79 9.57 -1.22
CA GLY A 234 -16.10 8.16 -1.01
C GLY A 234 -17.60 7.90 -0.84
N VAL A 235 -18.30 8.72 -0.05
CA VAL A 235 -19.76 8.65 0.14
C VAL A 235 -20.49 8.76 -1.20
N ARG A 236 -20.11 9.73 -2.05
CA ARG A 236 -20.75 9.96 -3.36
C ARG A 236 -20.47 8.84 -4.37
N LYS A 237 -19.29 8.22 -4.29
CA LYS A 237 -18.95 7.05 -5.10
C LYS A 237 -19.65 5.77 -4.65
N ALA A 238 -20.08 5.66 -3.41
CA ALA A 238 -20.73 4.46 -2.87
C ALA A 238 -22.22 4.35 -3.31
N THR A 239 -22.46 4.23 -4.62
CA THR A 239 -23.81 4.17 -5.21
C THR A 239 -24.45 2.78 -5.15
N ASP A 240 -23.63 1.74 -5.23
CA ASP A 240 -24.02 0.33 -5.31
C ASP A 240 -22.96 -0.56 -4.63
N LYS A 241 -23.19 -1.88 -4.58
CA LYS A 241 -22.28 -2.83 -3.92
C LYS A 241 -20.90 -2.92 -4.58
N GLU A 242 -20.83 -2.80 -5.91
CA GLU A 242 -19.58 -2.88 -6.65
C GLU A 242 -18.74 -1.64 -6.38
N SER A 243 -19.32 -0.44 -6.58
CA SER A 243 -18.67 0.84 -6.31
C SER A 243 -18.27 0.97 -4.84
N TRP A 244 -19.12 0.51 -3.91
CA TRP A 244 -18.82 0.45 -2.47
C TRP A 244 -17.57 -0.37 -2.16
N SER A 245 -17.40 -1.52 -2.79
CA SER A 245 -16.24 -2.39 -2.56
C SER A 245 -14.91 -1.72 -2.91
N THR A 246 -14.92 -0.78 -3.87
CA THR A 246 -13.73 -0.05 -4.30
C THR A 246 -13.32 1.05 -3.33
N VAL A 247 -14.29 1.71 -2.65
CA VAL A 247 -14.04 2.87 -1.80
C VAL A 247 -14.04 2.56 -0.30
N TRP A 248 -14.66 1.46 0.12
CA TRP A 248 -14.84 1.14 1.54
C TRP A 248 -13.56 1.17 2.35
N ARG A 249 -12.48 0.53 1.86
CA ARG A 249 -11.22 0.49 2.59
C ARG A 249 -10.61 1.89 2.74
N ALA A 250 -10.67 2.70 1.69
CA ALA A 250 -10.21 4.09 1.75
C ALA A 250 -11.04 4.88 2.78
N MET A 251 -12.36 4.76 2.75
CA MET A 251 -13.26 5.41 3.70
C MET A 251 -13.02 4.96 5.15
N ARG A 252 -12.86 3.65 5.39
CA ARG A 252 -12.53 3.08 6.70
C ARG A 252 -11.19 3.61 7.22
N ASN A 253 -10.18 3.69 6.36
CA ASN A 253 -8.89 4.26 6.72
C ASN A 253 -8.99 5.76 7.06
N LEU A 254 -9.72 6.55 6.26
CA LEU A 254 -9.94 7.98 6.52
C LEU A 254 -10.66 8.20 7.85
N ALA A 255 -11.71 7.40 8.15
CA ALA A 255 -12.42 7.46 9.42
C ALA A 255 -11.52 7.08 10.62
N ALA A 256 -10.73 6.01 10.50
CA ALA A 256 -9.90 5.52 11.60
C ALA A 256 -8.66 6.38 11.87
N ARG A 257 -7.99 6.86 10.80
CA ARG A 257 -6.69 7.54 10.87
C ARG A 257 -6.77 9.07 10.73
N GLY A 258 -7.94 9.60 10.36
CA GLY A 258 -8.16 11.03 10.19
C GLY A 258 -7.78 11.85 11.43
N GLN A 259 -6.98 12.89 11.24
CA GLN A 259 -6.52 13.82 12.28
C GLN A 259 -7.52 14.96 12.48
N ILE A 260 -8.77 14.59 12.77
CA ILE A 260 -9.89 15.47 13.15
C ILE A 260 -10.38 15.11 14.55
N VAL A 261 -11.07 16.05 15.19
CA VAL A 261 -11.60 15.88 16.55
C VAL A 261 -12.91 15.08 16.51
N ASP A 262 -13.90 15.50 15.72
CA ASP A 262 -15.20 14.82 15.66
C ASP A 262 -15.28 13.78 14.52
N ARG A 263 -14.97 12.54 14.91
CA ARG A 263 -15.01 11.36 14.03
C ARG A 263 -16.40 10.72 13.95
N ALA A 264 -17.26 10.95 14.94
CA ALA A 264 -18.53 10.25 15.07
C ALA A 264 -19.45 10.38 13.83
N PRO A 265 -19.52 11.52 13.13
CA PRO A 265 -20.29 11.63 11.88
C PRO A 265 -19.78 10.70 10.77
N MET A 266 -18.46 10.54 10.62
CA MET A 266 -17.89 9.65 9.61
C MET A 266 -18.18 8.19 9.96
N ASP A 267 -18.03 7.81 11.23
CA ASP A 267 -18.31 6.47 11.71
C ASP A 267 -19.79 6.09 11.48
N ARG A 268 -20.73 7.01 11.75
CA ARG A 268 -22.17 6.78 11.50
C ARG A 268 -22.49 6.61 10.02
N VAL A 269 -21.89 7.43 9.16
CA VAL A 269 -22.08 7.31 7.70
C VAL A 269 -21.50 5.99 7.20
N LEU A 270 -20.29 5.63 7.65
CA LEU A 270 -19.65 4.36 7.31
C LEU A 270 -20.52 3.18 7.74
N ALA A 271 -20.99 3.16 8.99
CA ALA A 271 -21.88 2.11 9.51
C ALA A 271 -23.19 2.01 8.71
N THR A 272 -23.74 3.13 8.25
CA THR A 272 -24.95 3.15 7.40
C THR A 272 -24.68 2.51 6.03
N LEU A 273 -23.54 2.82 5.41
CA LEU A 273 -23.13 2.24 4.13
C LEU A 273 -22.80 0.75 4.27
N GLU A 274 -22.13 0.36 5.36
CA GLU A 274 -21.85 -1.05 5.72
C GLU A 274 -23.14 -1.84 5.94
N ALA A 275 -24.12 -1.27 6.63
CA ALA A 275 -25.44 -1.90 6.81
C ALA A 275 -26.20 -2.03 5.47
N ARG A 276 -26.06 -1.05 4.58
CA ARG A 276 -26.77 -1.01 3.29
C ARG A 276 -26.17 -1.96 2.25
N TYR A 277 -24.85 -1.95 2.09
CA TYR A 277 -24.15 -2.67 1.03
C TYR A 277 -23.46 -3.95 1.51
N GLY A 278 -23.35 -4.14 2.83
CA GLY A 278 -22.56 -5.20 3.46
C GLY A 278 -21.09 -4.79 3.63
N LEU A 279 -20.34 -5.56 4.42
CA LEU A 279 -18.89 -5.43 4.47
C LEU A 279 -18.29 -6.01 3.17
N PRO A 280 -17.49 -5.24 2.40
CA PRO A 280 -16.84 -5.78 1.21
C PRO A 280 -15.93 -6.92 1.60
N ARG A 281 -16.21 -8.09 1.03
CA ARG A 281 -15.35 -9.26 1.18
C ARG A 281 -14.14 -9.10 0.26
N VAL A 282 -12.96 -9.33 0.80
CA VAL A 282 -11.78 -9.52 -0.05
C VAL A 282 -11.91 -10.88 -0.70
N GLY A 283 -12.28 -10.91 -1.98
CA GLY A 283 -12.30 -12.14 -2.76
C GLY A 283 -10.88 -12.57 -3.07
N LEU A 284 -10.48 -13.75 -2.58
CA LEU A 284 -9.20 -14.37 -2.89
C LEU A 284 -9.41 -15.72 -3.53
N ALA A 285 -8.61 -16.05 -4.55
CA ALA A 285 -8.60 -17.38 -5.13
C ALA A 285 -7.28 -18.10 -4.83
N LEU A 286 -7.35 -19.40 -4.57
CA LEU A 286 -6.19 -20.30 -4.49
C LEU A 286 -6.28 -21.34 -5.59
N ALA A 287 -5.35 -21.32 -6.53
CA ALA A 287 -5.21 -22.33 -7.57
C ALA A 287 -4.21 -23.39 -7.11
N LEU A 288 -4.69 -24.52 -6.59
CA LEU A 288 -3.87 -25.56 -5.97
C LEU A 288 -4.12 -26.94 -6.58
N PRO A 289 -3.12 -27.85 -6.63
CA PRO A 289 -3.38 -29.24 -6.92
C PRO A 289 -3.95 -29.91 -5.67
N LEU A 290 -5.25 -30.20 -5.66
CA LEU A 290 -5.92 -30.86 -4.52
C LEU A 290 -6.02 -32.38 -4.69
N THR A 291 -5.71 -32.88 -5.89
CA THR A 291 -5.68 -34.30 -6.25
C THR A 291 -4.36 -34.65 -6.92
N GLY A 292 -4.17 -35.93 -7.30
CA GLY A 292 -2.96 -36.37 -7.99
C GLY A 292 -1.68 -36.36 -7.12
N PRO A 293 -0.49 -36.44 -7.74
CA PRO A 293 0.78 -36.60 -7.03
C PRO A 293 1.11 -35.48 -6.03
N TYR A 294 0.60 -34.26 -6.28
CA TYR A 294 0.84 -33.08 -5.44
C TYR A 294 -0.33 -32.72 -4.51
N GLY A 295 -1.39 -33.55 -4.46
CA GLY A 295 -2.59 -33.28 -3.66
C GLY A 295 -2.31 -33.03 -2.17
N LYS A 296 -1.39 -33.81 -1.59
CA LYS A 296 -0.97 -33.63 -0.18
C LYS A 296 -0.31 -32.27 0.07
N VAL A 297 0.42 -31.73 -0.91
CA VAL A 297 1.03 -30.40 -0.81
C VAL A 297 -0.04 -29.32 -0.86
N GLY A 298 -0.98 -29.41 -1.83
CA GLY A 298 -2.09 -28.46 -1.93
C GLY A 298 -2.97 -28.43 -0.68
N VAL A 299 -3.25 -29.59 -0.07
CA VAL A 299 -4.00 -29.67 1.19
C VAL A 299 -3.27 -29.00 2.36
N LYS A 300 -1.93 -29.09 2.44
CA LYS A 300 -1.15 -28.39 3.47
C LYS A 300 -1.22 -26.88 3.32
N ILE A 301 -1.08 -26.37 2.09
CA ILE A 301 -1.23 -24.95 1.78
C ILE A 301 -2.64 -24.48 2.16
N LEU A 302 -3.67 -25.22 1.75
CA LEU A 302 -5.05 -24.89 2.08
C LEU A 302 -5.29 -24.86 3.61
N ARG A 303 -4.67 -25.77 4.36
CA ARG A 303 -4.75 -25.76 5.84
C ARG A 303 -4.17 -24.48 6.43
N GLY A 304 -2.98 -24.07 5.97
CA GLY A 304 -2.37 -22.81 6.41
C GLY A 304 -3.23 -21.59 6.06
N ALA A 305 -3.76 -21.57 4.84
CA ALA A 305 -4.69 -20.52 4.41
C ALA A 305 -5.95 -20.49 5.29
N GLY A 306 -6.56 -21.64 5.60
CA GLY A 306 -7.73 -21.70 6.50
C GLY A 306 -7.46 -21.10 7.89
N LEU A 307 -6.30 -21.41 8.48
CA LEU A 307 -5.89 -20.80 9.76
C LEU A 307 -5.72 -19.27 9.64
N ALA A 308 -5.11 -18.80 8.55
CA ALA A 308 -4.96 -17.37 8.29
C ALA A 308 -6.31 -16.67 8.08
N GLN A 309 -7.28 -17.32 7.43
CA GLN A 309 -8.61 -16.77 7.19
C GLN A 309 -9.31 -16.49 8.52
N TRP A 310 -9.21 -17.43 9.46
CA TRP A 310 -9.75 -17.29 10.80
C TRP A 310 -9.08 -16.15 11.59
N ARG A 311 -7.75 -16.02 11.53
CA ARG A 311 -7.02 -14.91 12.16
C ARG A 311 -7.44 -13.55 11.58
N LEU A 312 -7.55 -13.45 10.26
CA LEU A 312 -7.99 -12.21 9.59
C LEU A 312 -9.41 -11.82 10.00
N ALA A 313 -10.31 -12.79 10.18
CA ALA A 313 -11.67 -12.52 10.65
C ALA A 313 -11.67 -11.91 12.08
N GLN A 314 -10.76 -12.33 12.96
CA GLN A 314 -10.58 -11.72 14.28
C GLN A 314 -10.07 -10.27 14.21
N GLU A 315 -9.31 -9.94 13.17
CA GLU A 315 -8.84 -8.58 12.85
C GLU A 315 -9.89 -7.75 12.08
N ALA A 316 -11.14 -8.23 11.98
CA ALA A 316 -12.23 -7.63 11.21
C ALA A 316 -11.89 -7.42 9.72
N VAL A 317 -11.18 -8.40 9.14
CA VAL A 317 -10.92 -8.56 7.70
C VAL A 317 -11.65 -9.81 7.22
N ASP A 318 -12.81 -9.63 6.56
CA ASP A 318 -13.58 -10.74 5.99
C ASP A 318 -13.03 -11.13 4.60
N VAL A 319 -12.40 -12.30 4.54
CA VAL A 319 -11.84 -12.88 3.31
C VAL A 319 -12.78 -13.97 2.79
N ASP A 320 -13.26 -13.81 1.57
CA ASP A 320 -13.96 -14.86 0.84
C ASP A 320 -12.95 -15.66 0.02
N LEU A 321 -12.60 -16.84 0.50
CA LEU A 321 -11.61 -17.71 -0.13
C LEU A 321 -12.29 -18.72 -1.07
N ARG A 322 -11.90 -18.70 -2.36
CA ARG A 322 -12.27 -19.71 -3.36
C ARG A 322 -11.08 -20.58 -3.72
N VAL A 323 -11.25 -21.89 -3.65
CA VAL A 323 -10.19 -22.84 -4.00
C VAL A 323 -10.52 -23.52 -5.32
N ILE A 324 -9.59 -23.44 -6.27
CA ILE A 324 -9.70 -24.04 -7.60
C ILE A 324 -8.69 -25.18 -7.71
N ASN A 325 -9.19 -26.40 -7.96
CA ASN A 325 -8.33 -27.55 -8.17
C ASN A 325 -7.72 -27.54 -9.59
N THR A 326 -6.42 -27.28 -9.67
CA THR A 326 -5.63 -27.20 -10.92
C THR A 326 -5.47 -28.53 -11.66
N GLU A 327 -5.80 -29.66 -11.02
CA GLU A 327 -5.73 -30.98 -11.65
C GLU A 327 -7.03 -31.36 -12.39
N VAL A 328 -8.06 -30.52 -12.32
CA VAL A 328 -9.33 -30.73 -13.03
C VAL A 328 -9.30 -29.93 -14.36
N PRO A 329 -9.57 -30.55 -15.52
CA PRO A 329 -9.61 -29.84 -16.80
C PRO A 329 -10.52 -28.60 -16.79
N GLY A 330 -10.12 -27.53 -17.49
CA GLY A 330 -10.89 -26.28 -17.56
C GLY A 330 -10.92 -25.50 -16.24
N TRP A 331 -9.92 -25.65 -15.38
CA TRP A 331 -9.84 -24.91 -14.11
C TRP A 331 -9.53 -23.42 -14.33
N GLU A 332 -8.77 -23.09 -15.37
CA GLU A 332 -8.41 -21.74 -15.77
C GLU A 332 -9.66 -20.93 -16.18
N LYS A 333 -10.62 -21.58 -16.86
CA LYS A 333 -11.92 -20.98 -17.20
C LYS A 333 -12.74 -20.68 -15.96
N ARG A 334 -12.86 -21.66 -15.06
CA ARG A 334 -13.58 -21.49 -13.78
C ARG A 334 -12.95 -20.41 -12.91
N LEU A 335 -11.63 -20.24 -12.96
CA LEU A 335 -10.93 -19.16 -12.27
C LEU A 335 -11.27 -17.78 -12.87
N ALA A 336 -11.30 -17.66 -14.20
CA ALA A 336 -11.68 -16.40 -14.86
C ALA A 336 -13.17 -16.04 -14.68
N GLU A 337 -14.05 -17.04 -14.65
CA GLU A 337 -15.49 -16.88 -14.41
C GLU A 337 -15.82 -16.48 -12.96
N LEU A 338 -14.85 -16.50 -12.04
CA LEU A 338 -15.07 -15.97 -10.70
C LEU A 338 -15.48 -14.49 -10.79
N PRO A 339 -16.35 -14.02 -9.88
CA PRO A 339 -16.70 -12.60 -9.79
C PRO A 339 -15.48 -11.66 -9.68
N ALA A 340 -15.61 -10.43 -10.15
CA ALA A 340 -14.50 -9.45 -10.22
C ALA A 340 -13.81 -9.17 -8.87
N GLN A 341 -14.51 -9.33 -7.74
CA GLN A 341 -13.90 -9.17 -6.42
C GLN A 341 -12.79 -10.21 -6.12
N TYR A 342 -12.76 -11.35 -6.81
CA TYR A 342 -11.69 -12.36 -6.73
C TYR A 342 -10.48 -11.97 -7.56
N SER A 343 -9.98 -10.75 -7.36
CA SER A 343 -8.96 -10.11 -8.19
C SER A 343 -7.54 -10.60 -7.90
N VAL A 344 -7.30 -11.26 -6.76
CA VAL A 344 -5.98 -11.75 -6.35
C VAL A 344 -5.98 -13.27 -6.26
N VAL A 345 -4.97 -13.89 -6.86
CA VAL A 345 -4.84 -15.36 -6.96
C VAL A 345 -3.51 -15.81 -6.39
N GLY A 346 -3.53 -16.81 -5.50
CA GLY A 346 -2.34 -17.52 -5.05
C GLY A 346 -2.16 -18.85 -5.76
N GLY A 347 -0.92 -19.17 -6.13
CA GLY A 347 -0.59 -20.31 -6.97
C GLY A 347 -0.59 -19.95 -8.47
N PRO A 348 -0.43 -20.95 -9.37
CA PRO A 348 -0.34 -22.38 -9.09
C PRO A 348 1.05 -22.82 -8.63
N LEU A 349 1.20 -24.13 -8.36
CA LEU A 349 2.47 -24.78 -7.95
C LEU A 349 3.23 -25.43 -9.11
N ARG A 350 2.61 -25.57 -10.28
CA ARG A 350 3.17 -26.32 -11.42
C ARG A 350 3.33 -25.39 -12.61
N VAL A 351 4.49 -25.47 -13.26
CA VAL A 351 4.80 -24.69 -14.47
C VAL A 351 3.71 -24.87 -15.52
N GLN A 352 3.27 -26.11 -15.78
CA GLN A 352 2.20 -26.38 -16.76
C GLN A 352 0.87 -25.70 -16.43
N ALA A 353 0.50 -25.64 -15.15
CA ALA A 353 -0.70 -24.93 -14.73
C ALA A 353 -0.52 -23.42 -14.88
N PHE A 354 0.67 -22.87 -14.59
CA PHE A 354 0.94 -21.46 -14.81
C PHE A 354 0.86 -21.09 -16.30
N LYS A 355 1.35 -21.96 -17.20
CA LYS A 355 1.22 -21.75 -18.66
C LYS A 355 -0.20 -21.52 -19.12
N GLN A 356 -1.14 -22.30 -18.59
CA GLN A 356 -2.56 -22.20 -18.93
C GLN A 356 -3.17 -20.82 -18.57
N LEU A 357 -2.57 -20.07 -17.64
CA LEU A 357 -3.06 -18.73 -17.27
C LEU A 357 -2.70 -17.66 -18.31
N TYR A 358 -1.53 -17.76 -18.95
CA TYR A 358 -1.07 -16.80 -19.95
C TYR A 358 -1.30 -17.24 -21.40
N GLU A 359 -1.44 -18.54 -21.67
CA GLU A 359 -1.92 -19.05 -22.97
C GLU A 359 -3.37 -18.65 -23.23
N GLY A 360 -4.13 -18.40 -22.15
CA GLY A 360 -5.44 -17.79 -22.17
C GLY A 360 -6.59 -18.76 -22.40
N ILE A 361 -7.81 -18.26 -22.22
CA ILE A 361 -9.07 -19.02 -22.37
C ILE A 361 -9.58 -18.98 -23.81
N ALA A 362 -9.27 -17.88 -24.49
CA ALA A 362 -9.51 -17.59 -25.90
C ALA A 362 -8.39 -16.65 -26.41
N PRO A 363 -8.19 -16.51 -27.73
CA PRO A 363 -7.19 -15.59 -28.27
C PRO A 363 -7.35 -14.17 -27.72
N GLY A 364 -6.31 -13.63 -27.08
CA GLY A 364 -6.32 -12.30 -26.48
C GLY A 364 -7.06 -12.18 -25.14
N GLN A 365 -7.43 -13.30 -24.50
CA GLN A 365 -8.08 -13.31 -23.18
C GLN A 365 -7.27 -14.16 -22.20
N ARG A 366 -6.35 -13.54 -21.47
CA ARG A 366 -5.55 -14.21 -20.43
C ARG A 366 -6.19 -14.02 -19.07
N VAL A 367 -5.97 -14.98 -18.18
CA VAL A 367 -6.41 -14.84 -16.77
C VAL A 367 -5.65 -13.72 -16.09
N LEU A 368 -4.36 -13.56 -16.45
CA LEU A 368 -3.45 -12.55 -15.89
C LEU A 368 -3.93 -11.11 -16.14
N ASP A 369 -4.69 -10.88 -17.22
CA ASP A 369 -5.16 -9.52 -17.58
C ASP A 369 -6.23 -8.99 -16.61
N ASN A 370 -6.89 -9.87 -15.84
CA ASN A 370 -7.99 -9.49 -14.93
C ASN A 370 -7.76 -9.96 -13.49
N ARG A 371 -6.67 -10.68 -13.24
CA ARG A 371 -6.34 -11.28 -11.95
C ARG A 371 -4.86 -11.10 -11.65
N ALA A 372 -4.52 -10.47 -10.53
CA ALA A 372 -3.15 -10.41 -10.06
C ALA A 372 -2.74 -11.77 -9.50
N VAL A 373 -1.84 -12.46 -10.20
CA VAL A 373 -1.42 -13.82 -9.86
C VAL A 373 -0.08 -13.81 -9.13
N PHE A 374 -0.09 -14.32 -7.91
CA PHE A 374 1.07 -14.57 -7.07
C PHE A 374 1.38 -16.07 -7.09
N THR A 375 2.31 -16.47 -7.95
CA THR A 375 2.62 -17.88 -8.20
C THR A 375 3.42 -18.50 -7.05
N PHE A 376 3.25 -19.81 -6.87
CA PHE A 376 4.05 -20.62 -5.95
C PHE A 376 5.13 -21.38 -6.73
N LEU A 377 5.84 -20.65 -7.60
CA LEU A 377 6.88 -21.14 -8.50
C LEU A 377 8.19 -20.37 -8.30
N SER A 378 9.31 -21.06 -8.48
CA SER A 378 10.65 -20.44 -8.38
C SER A 378 11.04 -19.59 -9.60
N SER A 379 10.25 -19.64 -10.68
CA SER A 379 10.43 -18.85 -11.90
C SER A 379 9.11 -18.75 -12.67
N LEU A 380 8.93 -17.63 -13.38
CA LEU A 380 7.79 -17.40 -14.26
C LEU A 380 8.08 -17.81 -15.72
N GLY A 381 9.26 -18.35 -16.02
CA GLY A 381 9.69 -18.63 -17.39
C GLY A 381 9.96 -17.33 -18.15
N ASP A 382 9.30 -17.14 -19.28
CA ASP A 382 9.49 -15.99 -20.17
C ASP A 382 8.63 -14.76 -19.79
N MET A 383 7.82 -14.85 -18.72
CA MET A 383 6.96 -13.76 -18.27
C MET A 383 7.71 -12.73 -17.41
N GLU A 384 7.32 -11.47 -17.51
CA GLU A 384 7.91 -10.37 -16.74
C GLU A 384 7.38 -10.36 -15.30
N GLU A 385 8.24 -10.72 -14.32
CA GLU A 385 7.93 -10.66 -12.90
C GLU A 385 7.70 -9.21 -12.45
N GLY A 386 6.64 -8.97 -11.68
CA GLY A 386 6.28 -7.65 -11.19
C GLY A 386 5.35 -6.85 -12.11
N ARG A 387 5.13 -7.36 -13.34
CA ARG A 387 4.27 -6.75 -14.35
C ARG A 387 3.14 -7.68 -14.81
N GLU A 388 3.48 -8.88 -15.25
CA GLU A 388 2.49 -9.85 -15.75
C GLU A 388 2.01 -10.81 -14.65
N ALA A 389 2.92 -11.17 -13.74
CA ALA A 389 2.63 -11.96 -12.56
C ALA A 389 3.72 -11.72 -11.49
N TRP A 390 3.47 -12.18 -10.27
CA TRP A 390 4.38 -12.03 -9.14
C TRP A 390 4.75 -13.40 -8.58
N ARG A 391 5.94 -13.54 -8.01
CA ARG A 391 6.23 -14.71 -7.17
C ARG A 391 5.82 -14.45 -5.73
N PHE A 392 5.32 -15.49 -5.09
CA PHE A 392 5.24 -15.63 -3.63
C PHE A 392 5.95 -16.93 -3.25
N PHE A 393 7.21 -17.05 -3.69
CA PHE A 393 8.01 -18.27 -3.56
C PHE A 393 9.49 -17.96 -3.81
N SER A 394 10.40 -18.73 -3.22
CA SER A 394 11.84 -18.55 -3.44
C SER A 394 12.24 -18.89 -4.87
N SER A 395 13.09 -18.08 -5.47
CA SER A 395 13.76 -18.39 -6.74
C SER A 395 15.04 -19.19 -6.54
N HIS A 396 15.54 -19.78 -7.63
CA HIS A 396 16.88 -20.35 -7.65
C HIS A 396 17.97 -19.31 -7.35
N ASN A 397 17.76 -18.06 -7.76
CA ASN A 397 18.66 -16.95 -7.41
C ASN A 397 18.67 -16.70 -5.89
N ASP A 398 17.51 -16.74 -5.23
CA ASP A 398 17.41 -16.56 -3.77
C ASP A 398 18.20 -17.63 -3.00
N GLU A 399 18.05 -18.89 -3.42
CA GLU A 399 18.81 -20.03 -2.85
C GLU A 399 20.32 -19.82 -2.98
N VAL A 400 20.75 -19.50 -4.20
CA VAL A 400 22.17 -19.41 -4.54
C VAL A 400 22.80 -18.16 -3.92
N ARG A 401 22.10 -17.02 -3.93
CA ARG A 401 22.53 -15.78 -3.29
C ARG A 401 22.78 -15.97 -1.80
N SER A 402 21.89 -16.69 -1.11
CA SER A 402 22.04 -17.01 0.32
C SER A 402 23.32 -17.82 0.56
N LEU A 403 23.62 -18.80 -0.30
CA LEU A 403 24.85 -19.62 -0.20
C LEU A 403 26.12 -18.83 -0.54
N THR A 404 26.09 -17.99 -1.58
CA THR A 404 27.24 -17.17 -1.97
C THR A 404 27.52 -16.08 -0.95
N SER A 405 26.49 -15.49 -0.34
CA SER A 405 26.65 -14.51 0.74
C SER A 405 27.37 -15.14 1.94
N LEU A 406 26.93 -16.33 2.39
CA LEU A 406 27.64 -17.07 3.44
C LEU A 406 29.11 -17.31 3.07
N ALA A 407 29.37 -17.86 1.90
CA ALA A 407 30.73 -18.22 1.51
C ALA A 407 31.64 -16.99 1.43
N VAL A 408 31.18 -15.93 0.76
CA VAL A 408 32.01 -14.78 0.41
C VAL A 408 32.04 -13.71 1.49
N ASN A 409 30.87 -13.31 2.00
CA ASN A 409 30.75 -12.22 2.96
C ASN A 409 31.04 -12.70 4.39
N ASP A 410 30.43 -13.81 4.81
CA ASP A 410 30.50 -14.25 6.20
C ASP A 410 31.76 -15.07 6.50
N LEU A 411 32.18 -15.92 5.55
CA LEU A 411 33.33 -16.82 5.72
C LEU A 411 34.61 -16.34 5.00
N GLY A 412 34.53 -15.29 4.18
CA GLY A 412 35.67 -14.74 3.44
C GLY A 412 36.23 -15.65 2.34
N ILE A 413 35.51 -16.70 1.95
CA ILE A 413 35.90 -17.65 0.90
C ILE A 413 35.51 -17.07 -0.45
N ARG A 414 36.48 -16.44 -1.13
CA ARG A 414 36.27 -15.81 -2.44
C ARG A 414 36.58 -16.72 -3.63
N ASP A 415 37.42 -17.73 -3.45
CA ASP A 415 37.74 -18.69 -4.50
C ASP A 415 36.84 -19.93 -4.34
N LEU A 416 35.98 -20.15 -5.32
CA LEU A 416 34.87 -21.11 -5.31
C LEU A 416 35.03 -22.10 -6.47
N ALA A 417 34.36 -23.24 -6.37
CA ALA A 417 34.25 -24.21 -7.45
C ALA A 417 32.81 -24.68 -7.64
N VAL A 418 32.52 -25.22 -8.82
CA VAL A 418 31.21 -25.81 -9.16
C VAL A 418 31.41 -27.23 -9.67
N PHE A 419 30.71 -28.18 -9.07
CA PHE A 419 30.74 -29.58 -9.46
C PHE A 419 29.32 -30.08 -9.72
N TYR A 420 28.93 -30.18 -10.99
CA TYR A 420 27.52 -30.29 -11.38
C TYR A 420 27.20 -31.52 -12.24
N PRO A 421 26.00 -32.10 -12.13
CA PRO A 421 25.58 -33.19 -13.00
C PRO A 421 25.35 -32.67 -14.42
N GLU A 422 25.61 -33.50 -15.43
CA GLU A 422 25.37 -33.19 -16.85
C GLU A 422 23.88 -33.20 -17.24
N GLU A 423 23.03 -32.56 -16.43
CA GLU A 423 21.59 -32.45 -16.60
C GLU A 423 21.16 -30.97 -16.63
N GLY A 424 19.94 -30.70 -17.13
CA GLY A 424 19.43 -29.33 -17.29
C GLY A 424 19.39 -28.55 -15.98
N PHE A 425 18.93 -29.17 -14.89
CA PHE A 425 18.89 -28.54 -13.57
C PHE A 425 20.28 -28.17 -13.06
N GLY A 426 21.23 -29.12 -13.09
CA GLY A 426 22.61 -28.88 -12.61
C GLY A 426 23.32 -27.78 -13.39
N ARG A 427 23.14 -27.73 -14.71
CA ARG A 427 23.69 -26.66 -15.57
C ARG A 427 23.12 -25.28 -15.22
N SER A 428 21.79 -25.18 -15.13
CA SER A 428 21.11 -23.91 -14.82
C SER A 428 21.48 -23.36 -13.44
N MET A 429 21.59 -24.23 -12.43
CA MET A 429 22.04 -23.83 -11.10
C MET A 429 23.53 -23.46 -11.08
N ALA A 430 24.39 -24.14 -11.83
CA ALA A 430 25.80 -23.78 -11.98
C ALA A 430 25.96 -22.38 -12.59
N GLU A 431 25.20 -22.07 -13.64
CA GLU A 431 25.17 -20.74 -14.26
C GLU A 431 24.65 -19.66 -13.29
N THR A 432 23.62 -19.99 -12.51
CA THR A 432 23.09 -19.09 -11.47
C THR A 432 24.12 -18.83 -10.38
N PHE A 433 24.86 -19.85 -9.95
CA PHE A 433 25.96 -19.72 -8.99
C PHE A 433 27.10 -18.85 -9.49
N TYR A 434 27.49 -19.01 -10.75
CA TYR A 434 28.46 -18.11 -11.37
C TYR A 434 27.98 -16.64 -11.33
N ARG A 435 26.73 -16.41 -11.72
CA ARG A 435 26.13 -15.06 -11.78
C ARG A 435 25.96 -14.38 -10.42
N GLU A 436 25.48 -15.08 -9.40
CA GLU A 436 25.26 -14.49 -8.07
C GLU A 436 26.56 -14.36 -7.27
N ALA A 437 27.59 -15.18 -7.56
CA ALA A 437 28.90 -15.06 -6.89
C ALA A 437 29.68 -13.82 -7.35
N ALA A 438 29.59 -13.45 -8.63
CA ALA A 438 30.43 -12.40 -9.21
C ALA A 438 30.25 -11.01 -8.56
N PRO A 439 29.02 -10.51 -8.31
CA PRO A 439 28.80 -9.23 -7.64
C PRO A 439 29.36 -9.15 -6.22
N LEU A 440 29.50 -10.29 -5.54
CA LEU A 440 30.09 -10.38 -4.19
C LEU A 440 31.63 -10.47 -4.22
N GLY A 441 32.25 -10.53 -5.40
CA GLY A 441 33.70 -10.73 -5.57
C GLY A 441 34.15 -12.19 -5.49
N GLY A 442 33.20 -13.13 -5.60
CA GLY A 442 33.48 -14.56 -5.75
C GLY A 442 34.08 -14.88 -7.12
N ARG A 443 35.04 -15.80 -7.15
CA ARG A 443 35.75 -16.25 -8.36
C ARG A 443 35.63 -17.75 -8.49
N ILE A 444 35.12 -18.22 -9.63
CA ILE A 444 35.07 -19.65 -9.92
C ILE A 444 36.45 -20.10 -10.43
N ARG A 445 37.21 -20.84 -9.60
CA ARG A 445 38.55 -21.37 -9.92
C ARG A 445 38.53 -22.78 -10.48
N GLY A 446 37.47 -23.53 -10.20
CA GLY A 446 37.26 -24.89 -10.71
C GLY A 446 35.82 -25.09 -11.14
N MET A 447 35.63 -25.70 -12.30
CA MET A 447 34.31 -26.10 -12.77
C MET A 447 34.43 -27.45 -13.46
N GLN A 448 33.68 -28.44 -12.99
CA GLN A 448 33.74 -29.79 -13.53
C GLN A 448 32.36 -30.43 -13.53
N SER A 449 32.00 -31.06 -14.64
CA SER A 449 30.79 -31.84 -14.77
C SER A 449 31.01 -33.33 -14.46
N TYR A 450 29.94 -34.04 -14.12
CA TYR A 450 29.94 -35.50 -14.05
C TYR A 450 28.71 -36.13 -14.72
N PRO A 451 28.86 -37.33 -15.31
CA PRO A 451 27.74 -38.08 -15.85
C PRO A 451 26.91 -38.69 -14.70
N PRO A 452 25.66 -38.27 -14.49
CA PRO A 452 24.85 -38.68 -13.33
C PRO A 452 24.52 -40.18 -13.31
N ARG A 453 24.57 -40.85 -14.46
CA ARG A 453 24.26 -42.29 -14.61
C ARG A 453 25.49 -43.20 -14.58
N ASP A 454 26.70 -42.65 -14.53
CA ASP A 454 27.94 -43.43 -14.51
C ASP A 454 28.74 -43.16 -13.23
N LEU A 455 28.33 -43.81 -12.14
CA LEU A 455 28.92 -43.70 -10.81
C LEU A 455 30.43 -43.97 -10.79
N LYS A 456 30.95 -44.80 -11.72
CA LYS A 456 32.38 -45.15 -11.78
C LYS A 456 33.25 -43.96 -12.15
N GLN A 457 32.69 -42.97 -12.85
CA GLN A 457 33.42 -41.77 -13.25
C GLN A 457 33.48 -40.71 -12.14
N TRP A 458 32.61 -40.78 -11.14
CA TRP A 458 32.43 -39.67 -10.19
C TRP A 458 33.70 -39.35 -9.41
N SER A 459 34.35 -40.37 -8.84
CA SER A 459 35.63 -40.20 -8.14
C SER A 459 36.71 -39.61 -9.06
N LYS A 460 36.80 -40.08 -10.31
CA LYS A 460 37.74 -39.54 -11.30
C LYS A 460 37.47 -38.06 -11.60
N ARG A 461 36.20 -37.67 -11.71
CA ARG A 461 35.79 -36.26 -11.95
C ARG A 461 36.09 -35.38 -10.74
N VAL A 462 35.92 -35.87 -9.51
CA VAL A 462 36.32 -35.15 -8.28
C VAL A 462 37.84 -34.95 -8.26
N GLY A 463 38.62 -35.98 -8.57
CA GLY A 463 40.08 -35.87 -8.67
C GLY A 463 40.53 -34.86 -9.72
N ALA A 464 39.85 -34.80 -10.86
CA ALA A 464 40.11 -33.79 -11.90
C ALA A 464 39.82 -32.36 -11.41
N LEU A 465 38.70 -32.14 -10.70
CA LEU A 465 38.38 -30.82 -10.12
C LEU A 465 39.44 -30.37 -9.10
N LEU A 466 39.89 -31.30 -8.25
CA LEU A 466 40.90 -31.04 -7.22
C LEU A 466 42.34 -31.01 -7.78
N LYS A 467 42.52 -31.15 -9.10
CA LYS A 467 43.83 -31.17 -9.78
C LYS A 467 44.79 -32.22 -9.20
N VAL A 468 44.25 -33.40 -8.90
CA VAL A 468 45.03 -34.53 -8.34
C VAL A 468 46.13 -34.95 -9.34
N PRO A 469 47.41 -35.06 -8.91
CA PRO A 469 48.50 -35.50 -9.76
C PRO A 469 48.31 -36.92 -10.32
N ALA A 470 48.77 -37.17 -11.55
CA ALA A 470 48.61 -38.46 -12.22
C ALA A 470 49.28 -39.64 -11.48
N ASN A 471 50.36 -39.37 -10.73
CA ASN A 471 51.10 -40.37 -9.96
C ASN A 471 50.51 -40.65 -8.56
N PHE A 472 49.38 -40.03 -8.18
CA PHE A 472 48.74 -40.27 -6.88
C PHE A 472 48.38 -41.75 -6.66
N SER A 473 48.03 -42.48 -7.72
CA SER A 473 47.75 -43.92 -7.63
C SER A 473 48.97 -44.77 -7.28
N GLU A 474 50.18 -44.28 -7.58
CA GLU A 474 51.44 -45.00 -7.35
C GLU A 474 51.93 -44.82 -5.91
N ASN A 475 51.67 -43.66 -5.30
CA ASN A 475 52.02 -43.39 -3.91
C ASN A 475 50.96 -42.52 -3.22
N LYS A 476 50.04 -43.18 -2.50
CA LYS A 476 48.94 -42.53 -1.77
C LYS A 476 49.39 -41.85 -0.48
N ASP A 477 50.64 -42.03 -0.06
CA ASP A 477 51.18 -41.39 1.15
C ASP A 477 51.69 -39.97 0.89
N VAL A 478 51.80 -39.56 -0.39
CA VAL A 478 52.15 -38.19 -0.77
C VAL A 478 50.92 -37.30 -0.55
N PRO A 479 51.00 -36.29 0.34
CA PRO A 479 49.91 -35.35 0.53
C PRO A 479 49.61 -34.59 -0.76
N LEU A 480 48.33 -34.35 -1.03
CA LEU A 480 47.91 -33.67 -2.24
C LEU A 480 48.17 -32.15 -2.15
N PRO A 481 48.25 -31.41 -3.28
CA PRO A 481 48.28 -29.95 -3.22
C PRO A 481 46.95 -29.40 -2.70
N MET A 482 46.98 -28.23 -2.05
CA MET A 482 45.75 -27.58 -1.62
C MET A 482 44.96 -27.11 -2.86
N PRO A 483 43.63 -27.36 -2.92
CA PRO A 483 42.81 -26.79 -3.96
C PRO A 483 42.91 -25.26 -3.95
N ASP A 484 42.83 -24.64 -5.13
CA ASP A 484 42.86 -23.18 -5.30
C ASP A 484 41.50 -22.52 -5.00
N PHE A 485 40.58 -23.25 -4.38
CA PHE A 485 39.25 -22.81 -3.91
C PHE A 485 38.96 -23.37 -2.52
N GLY A 486 38.12 -22.65 -1.76
CA GLY A 486 37.72 -23.02 -0.40
C GLY A 486 36.30 -23.59 -0.28
N ALA A 487 35.49 -23.48 -1.33
CA ALA A 487 34.11 -23.99 -1.35
C ALA A 487 33.76 -24.63 -2.69
N VAL A 488 32.85 -25.60 -2.67
CA VAL A 488 32.35 -26.31 -3.85
C VAL A 488 30.83 -26.29 -3.83
N PHE A 489 30.22 -25.77 -4.88
CA PHE A 489 28.78 -25.87 -5.10
C PHE A 489 28.43 -27.14 -5.87
N LEU A 490 27.45 -27.88 -5.33
CA LEU A 490 26.99 -29.19 -5.78
C LEU A 490 25.48 -29.10 -6.10
N PRO A 491 25.09 -28.60 -7.29
CA PRO A 491 23.69 -28.44 -7.68
C PRO A 491 23.02 -29.77 -8.06
N ASP A 492 22.86 -30.65 -7.09
CA ASP A 492 22.19 -31.95 -7.23
C ASP A 492 21.41 -32.30 -5.95
N GLY A 493 20.73 -33.44 -5.93
CA GLY A 493 20.01 -33.95 -4.78
C GLY A 493 20.93 -34.43 -3.64
N TRP A 494 20.33 -34.60 -2.47
CA TRP A 494 21.04 -35.05 -1.26
C TRP A 494 21.68 -36.44 -1.44
N ASN A 495 21.00 -37.38 -2.09
CA ASN A 495 21.52 -38.74 -2.32
C ASN A 495 22.81 -38.72 -3.15
N GLN A 496 22.89 -37.84 -4.14
CA GLN A 496 24.06 -37.64 -4.97
C GLN A 496 25.19 -37.02 -4.14
N ALA A 497 24.89 -36.00 -3.32
CA ALA A 497 25.84 -35.42 -2.40
C ALA A 497 26.43 -36.46 -1.42
N GLN A 498 25.60 -37.35 -0.87
CA GLN A 498 26.05 -38.43 0.03
C GLN A 498 27.04 -39.38 -0.64
N THR A 499 26.95 -39.55 -1.96
CA THR A 499 27.88 -40.38 -2.72
C THR A 499 29.13 -39.60 -3.14
N LEU A 500 29.01 -38.30 -3.37
CA LEU A 500 30.10 -37.44 -3.84
C LEU A 500 31.05 -37.01 -2.73
N LEU A 501 30.55 -36.55 -1.58
CA LEU A 501 31.35 -35.98 -0.50
C LEU A 501 32.47 -36.92 -0.01
N PRO A 502 32.25 -38.24 0.16
CA PRO A 502 33.34 -39.17 0.52
C PRO A 502 34.51 -39.17 -0.48
N ASN A 503 34.26 -38.93 -1.77
CA ASN A 503 35.33 -38.82 -2.77
C ASN A 503 36.20 -37.56 -2.55
N PHE A 504 35.61 -36.45 -2.10
CA PHE A 504 36.40 -35.27 -1.75
C PHE A 504 37.31 -35.54 -0.55
N PHE A 505 36.83 -36.29 0.44
CA PHE A 505 37.65 -36.70 1.59
C PHE A 505 38.78 -37.64 1.20
N PHE A 506 38.51 -38.58 0.28
CA PHE A 506 39.56 -39.45 -0.29
C PHE A 506 40.70 -38.67 -0.94
N TYR A 507 40.40 -37.52 -1.56
CA TYR A 507 41.39 -36.61 -2.15
C TYR A 507 41.73 -35.41 -1.24
N GLU A 508 41.70 -35.59 0.08
CA GLU A 508 42.12 -34.58 1.09
C GLU A 508 41.43 -33.20 0.97
N GLY A 509 40.15 -33.22 0.62
CA GLY A 509 39.27 -32.05 0.54
C GLY A 509 38.39 -31.82 1.78
N ASP A 510 38.75 -32.35 2.95
CA ASP A 510 37.93 -32.30 4.19
C ASP A 510 37.79 -30.88 4.79
N GLN A 511 38.54 -29.92 4.28
CA GLN A 511 38.50 -28.49 4.62
C GLN A 511 37.57 -27.65 3.74
N LEU A 512 37.00 -28.23 2.68
CA LEU A 512 36.15 -27.50 1.73
C LEU A 512 34.76 -27.28 2.33
N LEU A 513 34.20 -26.09 2.09
CA LEU A 513 32.78 -25.83 2.32
C LEU A 513 31.96 -26.44 1.18
N PHE A 514 31.05 -27.35 1.47
CA PHE A 514 30.15 -27.94 0.48
C PHE A 514 28.82 -27.21 0.48
N LEU A 515 28.45 -26.61 -0.66
CA LEU A 515 27.22 -25.85 -0.82
C LEU A 515 26.26 -26.65 -1.69
N GLY A 516 25.00 -26.79 -1.30
CA GLY A 516 23.99 -27.47 -2.08
C GLY A 516 22.64 -26.76 -2.09
N PRO A 517 21.78 -27.03 -3.08
CA PRO A 517 20.51 -26.34 -3.26
C PRO A 517 19.46 -26.72 -2.22
N SER A 518 18.30 -26.06 -2.24
CA SER A 518 17.20 -26.33 -1.28
C SER A 518 16.67 -27.77 -1.33
N LEU A 519 16.94 -28.50 -2.41
CA LEU A 519 16.70 -29.94 -2.53
C LEU A 519 17.35 -30.73 -1.38
N TRP A 520 18.53 -30.32 -0.92
CA TRP A 520 19.17 -30.94 0.24
C TRP A 520 18.36 -30.70 1.51
N SER A 521 18.00 -29.44 1.75
CA SER A 521 17.20 -29.03 2.91
C SER A 521 15.89 -29.81 3.02
N ARG A 522 15.20 -30.02 1.89
CA ARG A 522 13.95 -30.81 1.83
C ARG A 522 14.17 -32.30 2.07
N ALA A 523 15.25 -32.87 1.54
CA ALA A 523 15.57 -34.28 1.79
C ALA A 523 15.93 -34.51 3.27
N LEU A 524 16.65 -33.55 3.87
CA LEU A 524 17.09 -33.61 5.26
C LEU A 524 15.93 -33.54 6.27
N ASP A 525 14.76 -33.03 5.92
CA ASP A 525 13.58 -33.03 6.82
C ASP A 525 13.21 -34.44 7.31
N ASN A 526 13.59 -35.49 6.57
CA ASN A 526 13.32 -36.88 6.93
C ASN A 526 14.57 -37.77 6.88
N ALA A 527 15.77 -37.19 6.76
CA ALA A 527 16.98 -37.97 6.59
C ALA A 527 17.53 -38.52 7.92
N GLN A 528 18.04 -39.75 7.87
CA GLN A 528 18.92 -40.29 8.91
C GLN A 528 20.33 -40.47 8.32
N ILE A 529 21.29 -39.73 8.87
CA ILE A 529 22.67 -39.74 8.39
C ILE A 529 23.48 -40.69 9.27
N ALA A 530 24.02 -41.74 8.67
CA ALA A 530 24.81 -42.75 9.38
C ALA A 530 26.18 -42.21 9.83
N ASP A 531 26.86 -41.46 8.96
CA ASP A 531 28.17 -40.89 9.22
C ASP A 531 28.17 -39.38 8.96
N GLU A 532 28.04 -38.58 10.03
CA GLU A 532 28.05 -37.13 9.93
C GLU A 532 29.41 -36.56 9.46
N HIS A 533 30.50 -37.31 9.57
CA HIS A 533 31.86 -36.80 9.40
C HIS A 533 32.04 -36.09 8.05
N TYR A 534 31.48 -36.65 6.98
CA TYR A 534 31.57 -36.12 5.61
C TYR A 534 30.77 -34.83 5.40
N TYR A 535 29.78 -34.55 6.25
CA TYR A 535 28.77 -33.51 6.02
C TYR A 535 28.91 -32.31 6.96
N ARG A 536 29.93 -32.30 7.83
CA ARG A 536 30.11 -31.26 8.86
C ARG A 536 30.30 -29.86 8.30
N LEU A 537 30.84 -29.76 7.08
CA LEU A 537 31.04 -28.51 6.35
C LEU A 537 30.07 -28.38 5.16
N ALA A 538 28.96 -29.12 5.18
CA ALA A 538 27.91 -29.00 4.18
C ALA A 538 26.85 -27.99 4.63
N VAL A 539 26.39 -27.17 3.69
CA VAL A 539 25.36 -26.16 3.90
C VAL A 539 24.37 -26.17 2.75
N CYS A 540 23.09 -26.02 3.07
CA CYS A 540 22.00 -25.86 2.11
C CYS A 540 20.99 -24.82 2.60
N PRO A 541 20.29 -24.12 1.69
CA PRO A 541 19.37 -23.09 2.08
C PRO A 541 17.94 -23.65 2.20
N GLY A 542 17.06 -22.97 2.91
CA GLY A 542 15.65 -23.34 3.00
C GLY A 542 14.75 -22.18 3.43
N PRO A 543 13.55 -22.07 2.85
CA PRO A 543 12.66 -20.94 3.08
C PRO A 543 11.90 -20.98 4.41
N TRP A 544 12.07 -22.02 5.23
CA TRP A 544 11.33 -22.17 6.47
C TRP A 544 12.13 -22.93 7.54
N TRP A 545 11.94 -22.51 8.79
CA TRP A 545 12.53 -23.12 9.97
C TRP A 545 11.54 -23.09 11.13
N GLU A 546 11.25 -24.26 11.70
CA GLU A 546 10.36 -24.40 12.86
C GLU A 546 10.81 -23.59 14.08
N GLY A 547 12.13 -23.41 14.24
CA GLY A 547 12.73 -22.65 15.35
C GLY A 547 12.82 -21.15 15.11
N SER A 548 12.32 -20.63 13.99
CA SER A 548 12.18 -19.19 13.80
C SER A 548 11.05 -18.64 14.70
N GLU A 549 11.03 -17.33 14.95
CA GLU A 549 9.93 -16.71 15.69
C GLU A 549 8.58 -16.94 15.01
N GLY A 550 8.51 -16.68 13.69
CA GLY A 550 7.33 -16.94 12.89
C GLY A 550 6.95 -18.41 12.81
N GLY A 551 7.92 -19.32 12.71
CA GLY A 551 7.70 -20.77 12.73
C GLY A 551 7.07 -21.25 14.04
N ARG A 552 7.59 -20.77 15.18
CA ARG A 552 7.00 -21.06 16.51
C ARG A 552 5.60 -20.46 16.66
N ALA A 553 5.38 -19.22 16.19
CA ALA A 553 4.08 -18.58 16.24
C ALA A 553 3.03 -19.35 15.42
N LEU A 554 3.39 -19.78 14.20
CA LEU A 554 2.54 -20.63 13.37
C LEU A 554 2.24 -21.96 14.06
N GLN A 555 3.25 -22.62 14.63
CA GLN A 555 3.04 -23.87 15.36
C GLN A 555 2.11 -23.68 16.58
N GLY A 556 2.26 -22.58 17.32
CA GLY A 556 1.37 -22.23 18.43
C GLY A 556 -0.08 -22.10 17.94
N ALA A 557 -0.30 -21.33 16.87
CA ALA A 557 -1.62 -21.15 16.29
C ALA A 557 -2.24 -22.45 15.74
N LEU A 558 -1.44 -23.36 15.17
CA LEU A 558 -1.93 -24.67 14.74
C LEU A 558 -2.28 -25.58 15.93
N THR A 559 -1.51 -25.52 17.01
CA THR A 559 -1.78 -26.30 18.23
C THR A 559 -3.05 -25.83 18.92
N GLU A 560 -3.28 -24.51 19.01
CA GLU A 560 -4.51 -23.92 19.56
C GLU A 560 -5.77 -24.45 18.85
N GLU A 561 -5.70 -24.58 17.52
CA GLU A 561 -6.81 -25.01 16.68
C GLU A 561 -6.83 -26.53 16.38
N GLY A 562 -5.90 -27.30 16.94
CA GLY A 562 -5.81 -28.75 16.70
C GLY A 562 -5.51 -29.16 15.25
N LEU A 563 -4.81 -28.31 14.49
CA LEU A 563 -4.57 -28.46 13.04
C LEU A 563 -3.25 -29.20 12.68
N GLY A 564 -2.55 -29.73 13.67
CA GLY A 564 -1.34 -30.54 13.50
C GLY A 564 -0.05 -29.71 13.43
N ASN A 565 0.93 -30.18 12.65
CA ASN A 565 2.27 -29.60 12.63
C ASN A 565 2.44 -28.54 11.54
N ALA A 566 3.20 -27.50 11.87
CA ALA A 566 3.70 -26.53 10.91
C ALA A 566 4.76 -27.19 10.00
N ASP A 567 4.73 -26.81 8.73
CA ASP A 567 5.85 -27.01 7.80
C ASP A 567 5.85 -25.85 6.79
N PHE A 568 6.82 -25.88 5.88
CA PHE A 568 6.93 -24.87 4.82
C PHE A 568 5.63 -24.68 4.02
N TRP A 569 4.92 -25.76 3.69
CA TRP A 569 3.72 -25.67 2.86
C TRP A 569 2.53 -25.09 3.61
N VAL A 570 2.40 -25.40 4.90
CA VAL A 570 1.42 -24.75 5.77
C VAL A 570 1.77 -23.27 5.94
N ALA A 571 3.04 -22.94 6.16
CA ALA A 571 3.53 -21.57 6.27
C ALA A 571 3.27 -20.75 5.00
N LEU A 572 3.49 -21.34 3.82
CA LEU A 572 3.22 -20.70 2.53
C LEU A 572 1.75 -20.27 2.39
N GLY A 573 0.81 -21.16 2.72
CA GLY A 573 -0.61 -20.82 2.67
C GLY A 573 -1.03 -19.80 3.73
N TYR A 574 -0.47 -19.92 4.94
CA TYR A 574 -0.74 -19.01 6.05
C TYR A 574 -0.26 -17.58 5.74
N ASP A 575 0.99 -17.44 5.31
CA ASP A 575 1.58 -16.13 4.98
C ASP A 575 0.94 -15.53 3.74
N PHE A 576 0.69 -16.33 2.69
CA PHE A 576 0.06 -15.82 1.47
C PHE A 576 -1.32 -15.23 1.76
N LEU A 577 -2.17 -15.91 2.53
CA LEU A 577 -3.52 -15.40 2.77
C LEU A 577 -3.50 -14.14 3.65
N ARG A 578 -2.60 -14.06 4.65
CA ARG A 578 -2.41 -12.83 5.45
C ARG A 578 -1.94 -11.66 4.59
N PHE A 579 -0.97 -11.92 3.71
CA PHE A 579 -0.47 -10.95 2.74
C PHE A 579 -1.60 -10.48 1.79
N ALA A 580 -2.29 -11.41 1.14
CA ALA A 580 -3.32 -11.11 0.15
C ALA A 580 -4.56 -10.46 0.77
N GLY A 581 -4.93 -10.83 2.00
CA GLY A 581 -5.99 -10.17 2.77
C GLY A 581 -5.68 -8.70 3.03
N ARG A 582 -4.42 -8.36 3.32
CA ARG A 582 -3.97 -6.96 3.47
C ARG A 582 -3.87 -6.22 2.14
N LEU A 583 -3.42 -6.90 1.08
CA LEU A 583 -3.38 -6.36 -0.28
C LEU A 583 -4.79 -5.95 -0.75
N GLY A 584 -5.79 -6.75 -0.39
CA GLY A 584 -7.22 -6.52 -0.61
C GLY A 584 -7.63 -6.59 -2.09
N ALA A 585 -8.91 -6.36 -2.37
CA ALA A 585 -9.42 -6.38 -3.74
C ALA A 585 -8.84 -5.23 -4.56
N LEU A 586 -8.39 -5.53 -5.78
CA LEU A 586 -7.94 -4.55 -6.76
C LEU A 586 -9.13 -3.85 -7.43
N PRO A 587 -8.98 -2.57 -7.84
CA PRO A 587 -10.03 -1.86 -8.55
C PRO A 587 -10.27 -2.48 -9.94
N ALA A 588 -11.42 -2.20 -10.55
CA ALA A 588 -11.63 -2.54 -11.95
C ALA A 588 -10.62 -1.80 -12.85
N GLY A 589 -9.99 -2.51 -13.78
CA GLY A 589 -8.99 -1.94 -14.70
C GLY A 589 -7.64 -1.62 -14.06
N TRP A 590 -7.28 -2.31 -12.96
CA TRP A 590 -5.99 -2.19 -12.30
C TRP A 590 -4.81 -2.45 -13.26
N ASP A 591 -3.64 -1.89 -12.94
CA ASP A 591 -2.37 -2.19 -13.60
C ASP A 591 -1.27 -2.67 -12.62
N ALA A 592 -0.09 -2.99 -13.15
CA ALA A 592 1.01 -3.50 -12.34
C ALA A 592 1.45 -2.53 -11.23
N ASP A 593 1.37 -1.21 -11.47
CA ASP A 593 1.76 -0.19 -10.49
C ASP A 593 0.77 -0.15 -9.32
N ASP A 594 -0.53 -0.34 -9.58
CA ASP A 594 -1.54 -0.52 -8.52
C ASP A 594 -1.22 -1.69 -7.60
N VAL A 595 -0.78 -2.82 -8.19
CA VAL A 595 -0.40 -4.01 -7.43
C VAL A 595 0.86 -3.75 -6.64
N ASN A 596 1.92 -3.25 -7.27
CA ASN A 596 3.22 -2.99 -6.65
C ASN A 596 3.12 -1.98 -5.50
N ALA A 597 2.33 -0.91 -5.66
CA ALA A 597 2.06 0.05 -4.59
C ALA A 597 1.39 -0.61 -3.37
N ARG A 598 0.47 -1.55 -3.60
CA ARG A 598 -0.21 -2.27 -2.52
C ARG A 598 0.69 -3.32 -1.85
N ILE A 599 1.55 -4.00 -2.61
CA ILE A 599 2.52 -4.97 -2.10
C ILE A 599 3.36 -4.34 -0.98
N ALA A 600 3.86 -3.11 -1.17
CA ALA A 600 4.71 -2.42 -0.19
C ALA A 600 4.05 -2.23 1.20
N SER A 601 2.72 -2.15 1.24
CA SER A 601 1.94 -2.09 2.48
C SER A 601 1.53 -3.48 2.99
N ALA A 602 1.19 -4.40 2.07
CA ALA A 602 0.71 -5.73 2.38
C ALA A 602 1.81 -6.67 2.89
N SER A 603 3.06 -6.47 2.46
CA SER A 603 4.23 -7.25 2.87
C SER A 603 4.69 -6.96 4.29
N ARG A 604 4.12 -5.95 4.98
CA ARG A 604 4.42 -5.63 6.38
C ARG A 604 3.71 -6.59 7.34
N ILE A 605 3.99 -7.88 7.21
CA ILE A 605 3.52 -8.95 8.08
C ILE A 605 4.69 -9.65 8.74
N ASP A 606 4.46 -10.21 9.92
CA ASP A 606 5.39 -11.14 10.53
C ASP A 606 5.24 -12.49 9.80
N PHE A 607 6.14 -12.76 8.86
CA PHE A 607 6.16 -13.99 8.09
C PHE A 607 6.45 -15.19 9.00
N SER A 608 5.73 -16.29 8.77
CA SER A 608 6.04 -17.60 9.36
C SER A 608 7.14 -18.33 8.58
N MET A 609 7.34 -17.98 7.31
CA MET A 609 8.49 -18.35 6.48
C MET A 609 9.64 -17.35 6.64
N ALA A 610 10.77 -17.62 5.98
CA ALA A 610 11.76 -16.58 5.70
C ALA A 610 11.04 -15.39 5.00
N PRO A 611 11.25 -14.12 5.43
CA PRO A 611 10.51 -13.00 4.88
C PRO A 611 10.72 -12.85 3.36
N ILE A 612 9.63 -12.70 2.62
CA ILE A 612 9.68 -12.33 1.19
C ILE A 612 9.55 -10.81 1.09
N SER A 613 10.41 -10.20 0.30
CA SER A 613 10.37 -8.78 -0.04
C SER A 613 10.20 -8.61 -1.55
N TRP A 614 9.63 -7.49 -1.96
CA TRP A 614 9.53 -7.12 -3.37
C TRP A 614 10.17 -5.76 -3.54
N ASP A 615 10.92 -5.58 -4.63
CA ASP A 615 11.44 -4.27 -4.99
C ASP A 615 10.34 -3.36 -5.57
N SER A 616 10.70 -2.13 -5.94
CA SER A 616 9.76 -1.17 -6.52
C SER A 616 9.13 -1.61 -7.85
N GLN A 617 9.73 -2.59 -8.52
CA GLN A 617 9.23 -3.15 -9.78
C GLN A 617 8.38 -4.41 -9.54
N GLY A 618 8.20 -4.85 -8.29
CA GLY A 618 7.44 -6.05 -7.97
C GLY A 618 8.21 -7.35 -8.13
N VAL A 619 9.55 -7.31 -8.19
CA VAL A 619 10.38 -8.52 -8.26
C VAL A 619 10.65 -9.03 -6.85
N ALA A 620 10.29 -10.29 -6.59
CA ALA A 620 10.43 -10.90 -5.27
C ALA A 620 11.88 -11.30 -4.96
N SER A 621 12.29 -11.16 -3.70
CA SER A 621 13.51 -11.75 -3.18
C SER A 621 13.31 -12.25 -1.76
N GLN A 622 14.05 -13.30 -1.39
CA GLN A 622 13.93 -13.95 -0.09
C GLN A 622 15.29 -14.40 0.41
N GLU A 623 15.70 -13.89 1.57
CA GLU A 623 16.91 -14.36 2.24
C GLU A 623 16.60 -15.63 3.04
N GLN A 624 17.15 -16.76 2.60
CA GLN A 624 16.77 -18.07 3.16
C GLN A 624 17.59 -18.43 4.40
N TYR A 625 17.00 -19.26 5.26
CA TYR A 625 17.73 -19.89 6.36
C TYR A 625 18.76 -20.86 5.81
N LEU A 626 19.95 -20.92 6.41
CA LEU A 626 21.03 -21.82 6.01
C LEU A 626 21.16 -22.94 7.03
N PHE A 627 21.23 -24.18 6.54
CA PHE A 627 21.23 -25.39 7.37
C PHE A 627 22.44 -26.27 7.07
N SER A 628 22.99 -26.87 8.12
CA SER A 628 23.93 -27.98 8.01
C SER A 628 23.24 -29.32 8.29
N PRO A 629 23.60 -30.40 7.56
CA PRO A 629 23.16 -31.75 7.86
C PRO A 629 23.62 -32.21 9.25
N VAL A 630 22.77 -32.95 9.95
CA VAL A 630 23.04 -33.62 11.22
C VAL A 630 22.39 -35.02 11.21
N ARG A 631 22.72 -35.88 12.17
CA ARG A 631 22.32 -37.30 12.23
C ARG A 631 20.83 -37.50 12.00
N ASN A 632 20.02 -36.63 12.61
CA ASN A 632 18.57 -36.65 12.53
C ASN A 632 18.06 -35.38 11.84
N GLY A 633 18.51 -35.15 10.61
CA GLY A 633 18.00 -34.12 9.73
C GLY A 633 18.94 -32.93 9.55
N LYS A 634 18.50 -31.72 9.91
CA LYS A 634 19.26 -30.49 9.67
C LYS A 634 19.18 -29.53 10.84
N ARG A 635 20.18 -28.66 10.96
CA ARG A 635 20.25 -27.62 11.99
C ARG A 635 20.66 -26.29 11.36
N LEU A 636 20.08 -25.19 11.83
CA LEU A 636 20.50 -23.84 11.43
C LEU A 636 22.01 -23.66 11.66
N ILE A 637 22.69 -23.07 10.69
CA ILE A 637 24.13 -22.83 10.82
C ILE A 637 24.43 -21.72 11.82
N ASN A 638 25.66 -21.74 12.32
CA ASN A 638 26.31 -20.60 12.94
C ASN A 638 27.60 -20.32 12.16
N ALA A 639 27.69 -19.16 11.49
CA ALA A 639 28.80 -18.84 10.59
C ALA A 639 30.16 -18.86 11.29
N ALA A 640 30.25 -18.35 12.53
CA ALA A 640 31.50 -18.38 13.32
C ALA A 640 31.94 -19.81 13.66
N SER A 641 31.02 -20.66 14.13
CA SER A 641 31.32 -22.06 14.41
C SER A 641 31.72 -22.84 13.16
N LEU A 642 31.14 -22.51 12.01
CA LEU A 642 31.49 -23.08 10.72
C LEU A 642 32.90 -22.61 10.29
N ALA A 643 33.21 -21.32 10.42
CA ALA A 643 34.54 -20.77 10.15
C ALA A 643 35.64 -21.44 10.99
N ASP A 644 35.40 -21.62 12.29
CA ASP A 644 36.29 -22.34 13.20
C ASP A 644 36.51 -23.80 12.76
N SER A 645 35.45 -24.45 12.29
CA SER A 645 35.51 -25.85 11.83
C SER A 645 36.34 -25.98 10.55
N ILE A 646 36.19 -25.02 9.62
CA ILE A 646 36.99 -24.90 8.41
C ILE A 646 38.47 -24.65 8.76
N ALA A 647 38.75 -23.70 9.65
CA ALA A 647 40.11 -23.38 10.09
C ALA A 647 40.80 -24.58 10.75
N LYS A 648 40.09 -25.33 11.60
CA LYS A 648 40.59 -26.56 12.21
C LYS A 648 40.88 -27.65 11.16
N ALA A 649 40.05 -27.77 10.12
CA ALA A 649 40.28 -28.71 9.04
C ALA A 649 41.54 -28.37 8.23
N LYS A 650 41.72 -27.09 7.88
CA LYS A 650 42.94 -26.57 7.25
C LYS A 650 44.18 -26.86 8.10
N ALA A 651 44.16 -26.51 9.38
CA ALA A 651 45.29 -26.73 10.29
C ALA A 651 45.65 -28.22 10.46
N ARG A 652 44.66 -29.12 10.52
CA ARG A 652 44.92 -30.58 10.57
C ARG A 652 45.62 -31.06 9.30
N ARG A 653 45.22 -30.53 8.15
CA ARG A 653 45.82 -30.86 6.86
C ARG A 653 47.25 -30.33 6.74
N ASP A 654 47.48 -29.07 7.08
CA ASP A 654 48.82 -28.46 7.04
C ASP A 654 49.80 -29.20 7.96
N LYS A 655 49.32 -29.65 9.12
CA LYS A 655 50.11 -30.51 10.02
C LYS A 655 50.47 -31.87 9.39
N ARG A 656 49.57 -32.47 8.60
CA ARG A 656 49.86 -33.72 7.87
C ARG A 656 50.94 -33.50 6.80
N LEU A 657 50.84 -32.39 6.06
CA LEU A 657 51.83 -32.00 5.05
C LEU A 657 53.22 -31.79 5.68
N GLY A 658 53.32 -30.97 6.71
CA GLY A 658 54.61 -30.72 7.39
C GLY A 658 55.22 -31.98 8.03
N ALA A 659 54.38 -32.89 8.54
CA ALA A 659 54.85 -34.18 9.06
C ALA A 659 55.37 -35.12 7.95
N TYR A 660 54.83 -35.03 6.73
CA TYR A 660 55.33 -35.76 5.58
C TYR A 660 56.66 -35.18 5.07
N GLU A 661 56.75 -33.86 4.93
CA GLU A 661 57.98 -33.16 4.50
C GLU A 661 59.14 -33.48 5.44
N LYS A 662 58.91 -33.41 6.75
CA LYS A 662 59.92 -33.78 7.76
C LYS A 662 60.40 -35.24 7.62
N ARG A 663 59.50 -36.19 7.35
CA ARG A 663 59.88 -37.60 7.10
C ARG A 663 60.72 -37.77 5.84
N GLN A 664 60.44 -36.99 4.79
CA GLN A 664 61.24 -37.01 3.55
C GLN A 664 62.64 -36.43 3.77
N GLU A 665 62.79 -35.39 4.60
CA GLU A 665 64.09 -34.84 4.98
C GLU A 665 64.92 -35.83 5.82
N GLU A 666 64.32 -36.44 6.84
CA GLU A 666 64.97 -37.44 7.69
C GLU A 666 65.38 -38.71 6.91
N GLY A 667 64.59 -39.10 5.92
CA GLY A 667 64.89 -40.24 5.03
C GLY A 667 66.00 -39.98 4.00
N LYS A 668 66.30 -38.72 3.68
CA LYS A 668 67.43 -38.32 2.80
C LYS A 668 68.75 -38.12 3.55
N THR A 669 68.69 -38.04 4.88
CA THR A 669 69.87 -37.82 5.75
C THR A 669 70.42 -39.13 6.32
N ARG A 670 69.78 -40.26 6.02
CA ARG A 670 70.26 -41.63 6.25
C ARG A 670 70.70 -42.23 4.93
#